data_AF-A0A7X3FXN0-F1
#
_entry.id   AF-A0A7X3FXN0-F1
#
_cell.length_a   1.000
_cell.length_b   1.000
_cell.length_c   1.000
_cell.angle_alpha   90.00
_cell.angle_beta   90.00
_cell.angle_gamma   90.00
#
_symmetry.space_group_name_H-M   'P 1'
#
loop_
_entity.id
_entity.type
_entity.pdbx_description
1 polymer ?
#
loop_
_entity_poly.entity_id
_entity_poly.type
_entity_poly.pdbx_seq_one_letter_code
_entity_poly.pdbx_strand_id
1 'polypeptide(L)'
;MIRFKRTAIAVAAGQIALLASGIALAQTEAPQSASGSNVVVVTGQRAALQSAQKIKQNSDEIVDSIVADDIGKLPDRSVTEVLQRVVGVTIDRTMSKGDPEHYSVEGSGVNVRGLSYVRSELNGRDSFSANGGRSLNFEDVPPELMAGVDVYKNPSAEQIEGAVGGLVNLRTAMPFDFKGRKLAVSLEDTYSELKRGKRQPSASFMFSDRWKTGFGEIGALVDFAYSESGTRTDAFQVEPYYPRSDVVSGKTVWIPKGSQWRTLEFDRKRRGTYGALQWKKDSSLSSSLTFFKSRYKMHWDEQAIFAQSSPYNIQVSKDATFNSKGALLTGTLTDPADGGINFGGDTRSADRTSETTDVSWNLRWRPNDRWTISTDLQRIRATTSSFDSTVATGVQMPSETIDLRGDVPSLSFTDADRAYLANPNNYYWAFTMEHQDRSKAGEWAWRTDAKYDFDHPVLRDIRFGVRLTDRDSRNENSNPSYNWAAITQTWQVGPTNTLSSLAYLGDPRFNNQVQVHSFNNFFNNNTSVPALVFPAVALTTGYPASYAQLHTYPNMLCNNGTNNCTSWNPATFGTDPAGVNDQKEKTGALYSQLRFGFDDLKYPVDGNIGLRYVKTDMTAHGYTVFTPSNSTGAGIPQFTAFSQKQDFSNSYNNVLPSLNLRMKASDALQFRFGLSTGISRPDFSDLQGYTTLSQNVDNSSGLITYTGNGTGNPNLRPVRSHQVDLTAEWYFAKTGSLTFGLFNKQLKDVIIKQSYGYDLADNTGKSYTFTTTGPVNGADGHARGAEIAFQQYFDFLPGWLSGFGVQANYTYVDSKTSLHQPVHSVYCTGGNLATNFNLNLNGCDTNGATFGDLPLIGLSRQSYNLALMYDQGKISARLAWNWRSKNLQNVNVNGTSGGDGTDSNPASPTFGQHNVAWALPTWADGYGQLDGSIFYNVSDRLSVGVEAQNLTDSKARQLMQQSTGFMGRAWFVSGPRYTAKMRYSF
;
A
#
# COMPACT_ATOMS: atom_id res chain seq x y z
N MET A 1 -33.73 35.63 -10.73
CA MET A 1 -34.20 34.23 -10.64
C MET A 1 -33.15 33.43 -9.88
N ILE A 2 -33.35 33.19 -8.59
CA ILE A 2 -32.37 32.56 -7.70
C ILE A 2 -32.42 31.05 -7.95
N ARG A 3 -31.44 30.51 -8.68
CA ARG A 3 -31.27 29.05 -8.83
C ARG A 3 -30.83 28.47 -7.49
N PHE A 4 -31.71 27.77 -6.79
CA PHE A 4 -31.36 26.98 -5.61
C PHE A 4 -30.28 25.96 -5.99
N LYS A 5 -29.06 26.14 -5.47
CA LYS A 5 -28.00 25.12 -5.52
C LYS A 5 -28.49 23.93 -4.69
N ARG A 6 -28.83 22.82 -5.36
CA ARG A 6 -29.16 21.55 -4.69
C ARG A 6 -27.90 21.09 -3.94
N THR A 7 -27.93 21.11 -2.62
CA THR A 7 -26.80 20.64 -1.80
C THR A 7 -26.69 19.12 -1.89
N ALA A 8 -25.47 18.56 -1.79
CA ALA A 8 -25.25 17.11 -1.80
C ALA A 8 -26.08 16.39 -0.72
N ILE A 9 -26.31 17.05 0.42
CA ILE A 9 -27.20 16.60 1.50
C ILE A 9 -28.65 16.46 1.01
N ALA A 10 -29.17 17.39 0.20
CA ALA A 10 -30.52 17.31 -0.34
C ALA A 10 -30.68 16.17 -1.35
N VAL A 11 -29.61 15.84 -2.10
CA VAL A 11 -29.60 14.69 -3.03
C VAL A 11 -29.58 13.37 -2.25
N ALA A 12 -28.72 13.25 -1.23
CA ALA A 12 -28.69 12.09 -0.34
C ALA A 12 -30.03 11.89 0.40
N ALA A 13 -30.62 12.96 0.93
CA ALA A 13 -31.95 12.92 1.55
C ALA A 13 -33.06 12.53 0.56
N GLY A 14 -32.99 13.01 -0.69
CA GLY A 14 -33.91 12.61 -1.75
C GLY A 14 -33.79 11.13 -2.14
N GLN A 15 -32.58 10.57 -2.12
CA GLN A 15 -32.34 9.13 -2.32
C GLN A 15 -32.85 8.28 -1.16
N ILE A 16 -32.69 8.75 0.10
CA ILE A 16 -33.28 8.09 1.28
C ILE A 16 -34.81 8.00 1.14
N ALA A 17 -35.47 9.08 0.68
CA ALA A 17 -36.91 9.09 0.48
C ALA A 17 -37.37 8.09 -0.61
N LEU A 18 -36.57 7.88 -1.66
CA LEU A 18 -36.81 6.91 -2.73
C LEU A 18 -36.52 5.46 -2.31
N LEU A 19 -35.54 5.24 -1.42
CA LEU A 19 -35.24 3.90 -0.87
C LEU A 19 -36.22 3.50 0.24
N ALA A 20 -36.81 4.47 0.93
CA ALA A 20 -37.83 4.26 1.95
C ALA A 20 -39.24 4.05 1.38
N SER A 21 -39.48 4.32 0.09
CA SER A 21 -40.78 4.10 -0.54
C SER A 21 -41.00 2.62 -0.90
N GLY A 22 -41.59 1.88 0.04
CA GLY A 22 -42.53 0.78 -0.25
C GLY A 22 -41.97 -0.64 -0.31
N ILE A 23 -41.95 -1.32 0.84
CA ILE A 23 -42.27 -2.76 0.91
C ILE A 23 -43.38 -2.91 1.95
N ALA A 24 -44.61 -3.12 1.49
CA ALA A 24 -45.74 -3.44 2.35
C ALA A 24 -45.63 -4.92 2.78
N LEU A 25 -45.22 -5.16 4.03
CA LEU A 25 -45.32 -6.47 4.66
C LEU A 25 -46.46 -6.42 5.68
N ALA A 26 -47.46 -7.28 5.47
CA ALA A 26 -48.61 -7.43 6.36
C ALA A 26 -48.14 -7.83 7.76
N GLN A 27 -48.55 -7.07 8.79
CA GLN A 27 -48.33 -7.39 10.19
C GLN A 27 -49.49 -8.24 10.72
N THR A 28 -49.16 -9.35 11.35
CA THR A 28 -50.06 -10.06 12.28
C THR A 28 -49.64 -9.68 13.69
N GLU A 29 -50.58 -9.15 14.46
CA GLU A 29 -50.38 -8.63 15.81
C GLU A 29 -50.38 -9.78 16.84
N ALA A 30 -49.48 -9.73 17.82
CA ALA A 30 -49.48 -10.62 18.98
C ALA A 30 -49.42 -9.77 20.28
N PRO A 31 -50.10 -10.19 21.36
CA PRO A 31 -50.50 -9.31 22.46
C PRO A 31 -49.36 -8.95 23.44
N GLN A 32 -49.47 -7.73 23.98
CA GLN A 32 -48.60 -7.13 25.00
C GLN A 32 -48.63 -7.91 26.33
N SER A 33 -47.45 -8.01 26.97
CA SER A 33 -47.32 -8.23 28.42
C SER A 33 -46.29 -7.24 28.96
N ALA A 34 -46.66 -6.53 30.02
CA ALA A 34 -45.93 -5.40 30.59
C ALA A 34 -44.99 -5.78 31.76
N SER A 35 -43.89 -5.03 31.81
CA SER A 35 -43.00 -4.66 32.93
C SER A 35 -42.29 -5.73 33.78
N GLY A 36 -40.95 -5.69 33.73
CA GLY A 36 -40.05 -6.22 34.75
C GLY A 36 -38.61 -6.30 34.26
N SER A 37 -37.74 -5.41 34.75
CA SER A 37 -36.31 -5.24 34.38
C SER A 37 -36.07 -4.68 32.97
N ASN A 38 -35.54 -3.45 32.89
CA ASN A 38 -34.85 -2.92 31.71
C ASN A 38 -33.60 -3.79 31.45
N VAL A 39 -33.80 -4.98 30.87
CA VAL A 39 -32.73 -5.71 30.21
C VAL A 39 -32.39 -4.86 28.99
N VAL A 40 -31.34 -4.04 29.11
CA VAL A 40 -30.76 -3.34 27.97
C VAL A 40 -30.29 -4.42 26.99
N VAL A 41 -31.12 -4.69 25.97
CA VAL A 41 -30.71 -5.52 24.84
C VAL A 41 -29.68 -4.70 24.09
N VAL A 42 -28.41 -5.11 24.21
CA VAL A 42 -27.29 -4.44 23.54
C VAL A 42 -27.27 -4.90 22.09
N THR A 43 -27.61 -4.01 21.16
CA THR A 43 -27.53 -4.23 19.71
C THR A 43 -26.58 -3.22 19.06
N GLY A 44 -26.23 -3.44 17.79
CA GLY A 44 -25.45 -2.48 17.02
C GLY A 44 -24.02 -2.28 17.53
N GLN A 45 -23.56 -1.03 17.50
CA GLN A 45 -22.16 -0.68 17.75
C GLN A 45 -21.73 -1.02 19.19
N ARG A 46 -22.63 -0.84 20.14
CA ARG A 46 -22.39 -1.17 21.53
C ARG A 46 -22.11 -2.67 21.74
N ALA A 47 -22.81 -3.54 21.01
CA ALA A 47 -22.64 -5.00 21.10
C ALA A 47 -21.30 -5.45 20.51
N ALA A 48 -20.90 -4.84 19.40
CA ALA A 48 -19.60 -5.09 18.79
C ALA A 48 -18.44 -4.69 19.71
N LEU A 49 -18.48 -3.50 20.32
CA LEU A 49 -17.44 -3.06 21.26
C LEU A 49 -17.37 -3.95 22.50
N GLN A 50 -18.50 -4.37 23.05
CA GLN A 50 -18.53 -5.31 24.17
C GLN A 50 -17.92 -6.67 23.78
N SER A 51 -18.23 -7.17 22.59
CA SER A 51 -17.69 -8.43 22.07
C SER A 51 -16.18 -8.35 21.84
N ALA A 52 -15.71 -7.28 21.20
CA ALA A 52 -14.29 -6.99 21.01
C ALA A 52 -13.54 -6.89 22.35
N GLN A 53 -14.12 -6.16 23.32
CA GLN A 53 -13.58 -6.05 24.67
C GLN A 53 -13.47 -7.42 25.34
N LYS A 54 -14.47 -8.29 25.17
CA LYS A 54 -14.45 -9.62 25.78
C LYS A 54 -13.42 -10.54 25.14
N ILE A 55 -13.24 -10.47 23.82
CA ILE A 55 -12.16 -11.18 23.10
C ILE A 55 -10.81 -10.77 23.68
N LYS A 56 -10.55 -9.46 23.81
CA LYS A 56 -9.31 -8.93 24.39
C LYS A 56 -9.12 -9.34 25.85
N GLN A 57 -10.16 -9.21 26.67
CA GLN A 57 -10.10 -9.57 28.10
C GLN A 57 -9.76 -11.05 28.28
N ASN A 58 -10.35 -11.93 27.46
CA ASN A 58 -10.25 -13.38 27.62
C ASN A 58 -9.04 -14.03 26.92
N SER A 59 -8.46 -13.42 25.89
CA SER A 59 -7.31 -13.98 25.14
C SER A 59 -6.11 -14.29 26.05
N ASP A 60 -5.25 -15.23 25.66
CA ASP A 60 -3.99 -15.46 26.36
C ASP A 60 -2.90 -14.49 25.85
N GLU A 61 -3.06 -14.02 24.61
CA GLU A 61 -2.17 -13.09 23.91
C GLU A 61 -2.61 -11.62 24.04
N ILE A 62 -1.74 -10.72 23.55
CA ILE A 62 -2.08 -9.31 23.37
C ILE A 62 -2.72 -9.16 21.99
N VAL A 63 -4.04 -9.00 22.00
CA VAL A 63 -4.88 -8.89 20.81
C VAL A 63 -5.80 -7.68 20.91
N ASP A 64 -5.98 -6.98 19.80
CA ASP A 64 -7.05 -6.02 19.61
C ASP A 64 -8.00 -6.57 18.53
N SER A 65 -9.30 -6.44 18.73
CA SER A 65 -10.31 -7.02 17.84
C SER A 65 -11.31 -5.96 17.41
N ILE A 66 -11.74 -6.02 16.16
CA ILE A 66 -12.91 -5.32 15.64
C ILE A 66 -13.94 -6.37 15.28
N VAL A 67 -15.10 -6.30 15.90
CA VAL A 67 -16.25 -7.15 15.59
C VAL A 67 -17.23 -6.32 14.77
N ALA A 68 -17.82 -6.91 13.73
CA ALA A 68 -18.82 -6.21 12.95
C ALA A 68 -20.06 -5.91 13.81
N ASP A 69 -20.62 -4.70 13.68
CA ASP A 69 -21.80 -4.24 14.44
C ASP A 69 -23.08 -5.05 14.08
N ASP A 70 -23.08 -5.59 12.86
CA ASP A 70 -24.03 -6.51 12.26
C ASP A 70 -23.27 -7.26 11.14
N ILE A 71 -23.84 -8.29 10.55
CA ILE A 71 -23.21 -9.06 9.47
C ILE A 71 -22.80 -8.16 8.30
N GLY A 72 -21.53 -8.24 7.87
CA GLY A 72 -21.00 -7.41 6.78
C GLY A 72 -20.99 -5.91 7.10
N LYS A 73 -21.20 -5.53 8.36
CA LYS A 73 -21.19 -4.17 8.86
C LYS A 73 -19.86 -3.90 9.56
N LEU A 74 -18.77 -4.02 8.79
CA LEU A 74 -17.59 -3.26 9.14
C LEU A 74 -17.89 -1.78 8.91
N PRO A 75 -17.43 -0.86 9.78
CA PRO A 75 -17.97 0.49 9.79
C PRO A 75 -17.18 1.43 8.87
N ASP A 76 -16.32 0.89 8.00
CA ASP A 76 -15.60 1.57 6.91
C ASP A 76 -15.67 0.73 5.62
N ARG A 77 -15.26 1.33 4.49
CA ARG A 77 -15.39 0.78 3.12
C ARG A 77 -14.27 -0.16 2.68
N SER A 78 -13.22 -0.31 3.48
CA SER A 78 -12.20 -1.33 3.28
C SER A 78 -11.70 -1.87 4.61
N VAL A 79 -11.03 -3.01 4.54
CA VAL A 79 -10.37 -3.63 5.69
C VAL A 79 -9.26 -2.74 6.25
N THR A 80 -8.54 -1.97 5.43
CA THR A 80 -7.43 -1.12 5.91
C THR A 80 -7.92 0.07 6.73
N GLU A 81 -9.01 0.74 6.34
CA GLU A 81 -9.58 1.82 7.16
C GLU A 81 -10.14 1.29 8.49
N VAL A 82 -10.75 0.11 8.50
CA VAL A 82 -11.22 -0.54 9.74
C VAL A 82 -10.07 -0.74 10.72
N LEU A 83 -8.92 -1.17 10.20
CA LEU A 83 -7.71 -1.42 10.97
C LEU A 83 -7.09 -0.16 11.57
N GLN A 84 -7.31 1.03 10.99
CA GLN A 84 -6.83 2.31 11.56
C GLN A 84 -7.43 2.62 12.95
N ARG A 85 -8.50 1.93 13.34
CA ARG A 85 -9.13 2.07 14.66
C ARG A 85 -8.37 1.34 15.76
N VAL A 86 -7.48 0.43 15.39
CA VAL A 86 -6.69 -0.36 16.32
C VAL A 86 -5.48 0.45 16.74
N VAL A 87 -5.23 0.52 18.05
CA VAL A 87 -4.06 1.21 18.59
C VAL A 87 -2.78 0.56 18.06
N GLY A 88 -1.82 1.37 17.64
CA GLY A 88 -0.58 0.90 17.03
C GLY A 88 -0.69 0.59 15.54
N VAL A 89 -1.83 0.81 14.89
CA VAL A 89 -2.02 0.47 13.47
C VAL A 89 -2.10 1.73 12.61
N THR A 90 -1.37 1.73 11.49
CA THR A 90 -1.40 2.80 10.48
C THR A 90 -1.51 2.19 9.07
N ILE A 91 -1.93 2.98 8.08
CA ILE A 91 -2.08 2.52 6.69
C ILE A 91 -1.17 3.26 5.72
N ASP A 92 -0.83 2.61 4.62
CA ASP A 92 -0.17 3.24 3.48
C ASP A 92 -1.20 3.83 2.50
N ARG A 93 -0.88 4.99 1.91
CA ARG A 93 -1.77 5.73 0.99
C ARG A 93 -1.11 6.08 -0.34
N THR A 94 -0.16 5.26 -0.76
CA THR A 94 0.39 5.29 -2.13
C THR A 94 0.02 3.99 -2.82
N MET A 95 -0.27 4.02 -4.12
CA MET A 95 -0.63 2.81 -4.86
C MET A 95 0.52 1.80 -4.91
N SER A 96 1.76 2.27 -4.80
CA SER A 96 2.96 1.46 -4.57
C SER A 96 3.96 2.20 -3.68
N LYS A 97 4.85 1.47 -2.99
CA LYS A 97 5.93 2.09 -2.18
C LYS A 97 7.01 2.77 -3.03
N GLY A 98 7.20 2.30 -4.27
CA GLY A 98 8.15 2.88 -5.23
C GLY A 98 7.59 4.05 -6.04
N ASP A 99 6.28 4.31 -5.89
CA ASP A 99 5.56 5.29 -6.67
C ASP A 99 4.82 6.27 -5.74
N PRO A 100 5.53 7.31 -5.26
CA PRO A 100 4.92 8.33 -4.43
C PRO A 100 3.95 9.23 -5.21
N GLU A 101 3.92 9.17 -6.54
CA GLU A 101 3.17 10.11 -7.37
C GLU A 101 1.69 9.77 -7.50
N HIS A 102 1.32 8.53 -7.21
CA HIS A 102 -0.06 8.05 -7.25
C HIS A 102 -0.59 7.77 -5.84
N TYR A 103 -1.38 8.72 -5.34
CA TYR A 103 -2.06 8.63 -4.05
C TYR A 103 -3.24 7.66 -4.10
N SER A 104 -3.30 6.76 -3.13
CA SER A 104 -4.41 5.82 -2.96
C SER A 104 -5.40 6.34 -1.92
N VAL A 105 -6.64 6.53 -2.36
CA VAL A 105 -7.72 7.02 -1.50
C VAL A 105 -8.21 5.93 -0.54
N GLU A 106 -8.17 4.67 -0.97
CA GLU A 106 -8.32 3.49 -0.10
C GLU A 106 -6.92 3.04 0.35
N GLY A 107 -6.74 2.70 1.63
CA GLY A 107 -5.42 2.29 2.11
C GLY A 107 -4.88 1.03 1.42
N SER A 108 -3.62 1.05 0.97
CA SER A 108 -2.99 -0.03 0.20
C SER A 108 -2.19 -1.04 1.01
N GLY A 109 -1.89 -0.71 2.27
CA GLY A 109 -1.12 -1.54 3.19
C GLY A 109 -1.39 -1.19 4.65
N VAL A 110 -0.95 -2.05 5.56
CA VAL A 110 -1.13 -1.90 7.01
C VAL A 110 0.22 -2.09 7.70
N ASN A 111 0.55 -1.19 8.62
CA ASN A 111 1.73 -1.27 9.47
C ASN A 111 1.28 -1.43 10.94
N VAL A 112 1.85 -2.40 11.66
CA VAL A 112 1.61 -2.62 13.09
C VAL A 112 2.84 -2.16 13.87
N ARG A 113 2.64 -1.21 14.78
CA ARG A 113 3.69 -0.52 15.55
C ARG A 113 4.79 0.05 14.67
N GLY A 114 4.37 0.55 13.50
CA GLY A 114 5.26 1.15 12.54
C GLY A 114 6.03 0.18 11.65
N LEU A 115 5.88 -1.13 11.83
CA LEU A 115 6.56 -2.15 11.04
C LEU A 115 5.61 -2.70 9.97
N SER A 116 6.08 -2.73 8.71
CA SER A 116 5.33 -3.28 7.57
C SER A 116 5.39 -4.81 7.48
N TYR A 117 6.09 -5.48 8.40
CA TYR A 117 6.22 -6.94 8.45
C TYR A 117 4.96 -7.60 9.05
N VAL A 118 3.81 -7.31 8.43
CA VAL A 118 2.49 -7.73 8.90
C VAL A 118 2.05 -8.96 8.12
N ARG A 119 1.67 -10.02 8.84
CA ARG A 119 1.06 -11.21 8.23
C ARG A 119 -0.45 -11.03 8.18
N SER A 120 -1.06 -11.36 7.05
CA SER A 120 -2.52 -11.45 6.89
C SER A 120 -2.97 -12.91 6.86
N GLU A 121 -4.08 -13.23 7.51
CA GLU A 121 -4.70 -14.56 7.51
C GLU A 121 -6.20 -14.46 7.23
N LEU A 122 -6.78 -15.53 6.71
CA LEU A 122 -8.23 -15.70 6.57
C LEU A 122 -8.66 -16.90 7.43
N ASN A 123 -9.48 -16.66 8.45
CA ASN A 123 -9.96 -17.67 9.39
C ASN A 123 -8.82 -18.51 10.03
N GLY A 124 -7.69 -17.88 10.36
CA GLY A 124 -6.51 -18.51 10.96
C GLY A 124 -5.70 -19.39 10.00
N ARG A 125 -5.87 -19.21 8.69
CA ARG A 125 -5.17 -19.93 7.62
C ARG A 125 -4.40 -18.99 6.72
N ASP A 126 -3.51 -19.56 5.90
CA ASP A 126 -2.72 -18.78 4.95
C ASP A 126 -3.63 -18.11 3.91
N SER A 127 -3.24 -16.96 3.40
CA SER A 127 -3.94 -16.28 2.31
C SER A 127 -3.02 -15.28 1.63
N PHE A 128 -3.05 -15.25 0.30
CA PHE A 128 -2.19 -14.36 -0.50
C PHE A 128 -2.81 -13.96 -1.83
N SER A 129 -2.31 -12.86 -2.39
CA SER A 129 -2.58 -12.43 -3.76
C SER A 129 -1.41 -12.79 -4.68
N ALA A 130 -1.64 -12.84 -6.00
CA ALA A 130 -0.56 -13.03 -6.96
C ALA A 130 0.18 -11.73 -7.32
N ASN A 131 -0.08 -10.62 -6.60
CA ASN A 131 0.46 -9.30 -6.93
C ASN A 131 1.89 -9.07 -6.36
N GLY A 132 2.79 -10.02 -6.57
CA GLY A 132 4.23 -9.89 -6.21
C GLY A 132 4.59 -9.98 -4.72
N GLY A 133 3.61 -10.02 -3.82
CA GLY A 133 3.81 -10.15 -2.37
C GLY A 133 3.55 -11.56 -1.83
N ARG A 134 3.85 -11.75 -0.54
CA ARG A 134 3.64 -13.04 0.17
C ARG A 134 2.34 -13.13 0.97
N SER A 135 1.63 -12.01 1.10
CA SER A 135 0.44 -11.85 1.92
C SER A 135 -0.78 -11.47 1.08
N LEU A 136 -1.96 -11.55 1.69
CA LEU A 136 -3.21 -11.14 1.08
C LEU A 136 -3.23 -9.62 1.05
N ASN A 137 -3.42 -9.02 -0.12
CA ASN A 137 -3.64 -7.59 -0.16
C ASN A 137 -5.03 -7.32 0.41
N PHE A 138 -5.10 -6.44 1.41
CA PHE A 138 -6.36 -6.08 2.05
C PHE A 138 -7.34 -5.42 1.06
N GLU A 139 -6.82 -4.79 0.01
CA GLU A 139 -7.59 -4.27 -1.12
C GLU A 139 -8.39 -5.33 -1.87
N ASP A 140 -7.89 -6.57 -1.89
CA ASP A 140 -8.49 -7.70 -2.59
C ASP A 140 -9.68 -8.27 -1.83
N VAL A 141 -9.88 -7.92 -0.55
CA VAL A 141 -10.92 -8.51 0.29
C VAL A 141 -12.10 -7.56 0.45
N PRO A 142 -13.30 -7.93 -0.02
CA PRO A 142 -14.51 -7.16 0.26
C PRO A 142 -14.81 -7.17 1.76
N PRO A 143 -14.84 -6.00 2.44
CA PRO A 143 -15.11 -5.94 3.88
C PRO A 143 -16.52 -6.45 4.23
N GLU A 144 -17.45 -6.46 3.27
CA GLU A 144 -18.82 -6.94 3.46
C GLU A 144 -18.90 -8.44 3.75
N LEU A 145 -17.87 -9.22 3.38
CA LEU A 145 -17.78 -10.65 3.71
C LEU A 145 -17.23 -10.91 5.12
N MET A 146 -16.76 -9.87 5.81
CA MET A 146 -16.05 -10.01 7.08
C MET A 146 -17.00 -9.88 8.27
N ALA A 147 -16.89 -10.80 9.21
CA ALA A 147 -17.54 -10.78 10.52
C ALA A 147 -16.67 -10.09 11.59
N GLY A 148 -15.36 -10.02 11.38
CA GLY A 148 -14.45 -9.31 12.27
C GLY A 148 -13.00 -9.38 11.82
N VAL A 149 -12.15 -8.62 12.50
CA VAL A 149 -10.71 -8.55 12.26
C VAL A 149 -9.99 -8.57 13.60
N ASP A 150 -9.01 -9.46 13.76
CA ASP A 150 -8.19 -9.56 14.96
C ASP A 150 -6.74 -9.20 14.65
N VAL A 151 -6.14 -8.36 15.49
CA VAL A 151 -4.75 -7.90 15.37
C VAL A 151 -3.97 -8.40 16.57
N TYR A 152 -3.14 -9.42 16.36
CA TYR A 152 -2.24 -9.96 17.37
C TYR A 152 -0.90 -9.22 17.30
N LYS A 153 -0.51 -8.62 18.43
CA LYS A 153 0.74 -7.86 18.56
C LYS A 153 1.91 -8.73 19.00
N ASN A 154 1.59 -9.80 19.72
CA ASN A 154 2.53 -10.83 20.15
C ASN A 154 1.95 -12.23 19.88
N PRO A 155 2.21 -12.83 18.71
CA PRO A 155 1.65 -14.13 18.38
C PRO A 155 2.29 -15.27 19.20
N SER A 156 1.52 -16.33 19.44
CA SER A 156 1.95 -17.54 20.16
C SER A 156 2.51 -18.61 19.20
N ALA A 157 3.15 -19.65 19.75
CA ALA A 157 3.87 -20.66 18.95
C ALA A 157 2.97 -21.48 18.00
N GLU A 158 1.67 -21.59 18.31
CA GLU A 158 0.70 -22.30 17.45
C GLU A 158 0.26 -21.50 16.23
N GLN A 159 0.44 -20.17 16.25
CA GLN A 159 0.12 -19.31 15.11
C GLN A 159 1.19 -19.44 14.01
N ILE A 160 0.80 -19.13 12.77
CA ILE A 160 1.71 -19.25 11.63
C ILE A 160 2.74 -18.10 11.70
N GLU A 161 4.01 -18.42 11.44
CA GLU A 161 5.09 -17.43 11.44
C GLU A 161 4.99 -16.43 10.27
N GLY A 162 5.71 -15.31 10.35
CA GLY A 162 5.66 -14.24 9.34
C GLY A 162 5.20 -12.88 9.87
N ALA A 163 4.97 -12.75 11.18
CA ALA A 163 4.27 -11.62 11.81
C ALA A 163 5.19 -10.79 12.74
N VAL A 164 6.30 -10.25 12.22
CA VAL A 164 7.23 -9.43 13.04
C VAL A 164 6.59 -8.13 13.51
N GLY A 165 5.84 -7.44 12.66
CA GLY A 165 5.04 -6.28 13.04
C GLY A 165 3.82 -6.69 13.86
N GLY A 166 3.07 -7.65 13.33
CA GLY A 166 1.89 -8.26 13.95
C GLY A 166 1.19 -9.20 12.97
N LEU A 167 0.17 -9.91 13.46
CA LEU A 167 -0.67 -10.81 12.66
C LEU A 167 -2.09 -10.23 12.61
N VAL A 168 -2.62 -10.06 11.40
CA VAL A 168 -3.98 -9.61 11.13
C VAL A 168 -4.79 -10.79 10.60
N ASN A 169 -5.77 -11.25 11.37
CA ASN A 169 -6.64 -12.34 10.99
C ASN A 169 -8.03 -11.81 10.62
N LEU A 170 -8.44 -12.03 9.38
CA LEU A 170 -9.76 -11.71 8.87
C LEU A 170 -10.70 -12.88 9.17
N ARG A 171 -11.85 -12.61 9.78
CA ARG A 171 -12.85 -13.63 10.13
C ARG A 171 -14.08 -13.48 9.27
N THR A 172 -14.53 -14.57 8.65
CA THR A 172 -15.84 -14.68 8.00
C THR A 172 -16.85 -15.31 8.94
N ALA A 173 -18.13 -15.08 8.72
CA ALA A 173 -19.19 -15.77 9.46
C ALA A 173 -19.23 -17.27 9.13
N MET A 174 -19.67 -18.08 10.09
CA MET A 174 -19.87 -19.52 9.95
C MET A 174 -21.32 -19.90 10.28
N PRO A 175 -21.85 -21.01 9.70
CA PRO A 175 -23.24 -21.42 9.94
C PRO A 175 -23.64 -21.56 11.42
N PHE A 176 -22.73 -22.06 12.27
CA PHE A 176 -23.00 -22.27 13.69
C PHE A 176 -22.80 -21.03 14.56
N ASP A 177 -22.39 -19.90 13.98
CA ASP A 177 -22.41 -18.60 14.68
C ASP A 177 -23.86 -18.13 14.91
N PHE A 178 -24.83 -18.68 14.16
CA PHE A 178 -26.24 -18.34 14.25
C PHE A 178 -27.05 -19.44 14.95
N LYS A 179 -28.05 -19.04 15.76
CA LYS A 179 -28.96 -19.97 16.46
C LYS A 179 -29.96 -20.67 15.54
N GLY A 180 -30.14 -20.16 14.32
CA GLY A 180 -31.10 -20.65 13.34
C GLY A 180 -30.88 -19.92 12.02
N ARG A 181 -31.92 -19.88 11.19
CA ARG A 181 -31.90 -19.14 9.93
C ARG A 181 -31.51 -17.67 10.15
N LYS A 182 -30.56 -17.21 9.35
CA LYS A 182 -30.09 -15.83 9.31
C LYS A 182 -30.11 -15.34 7.87
N LEU A 183 -30.68 -14.16 7.65
CA LEU A 183 -30.57 -13.44 6.38
C LEU A 183 -30.00 -12.05 6.67
N ALA A 184 -29.07 -11.60 5.84
CA ALA A 184 -28.59 -10.23 5.83
C ALA A 184 -28.47 -9.72 4.39
N VAL A 185 -28.96 -8.50 4.14
CA VAL A 185 -28.87 -7.81 2.86
C VAL A 185 -28.44 -6.38 3.13
N SER A 186 -27.46 -5.88 2.36
CA SER A 186 -27.10 -4.47 2.38
C SER A 186 -27.09 -3.90 0.97
N LEU A 187 -27.54 -2.65 0.86
CA LEU A 187 -27.49 -1.86 -0.37
C LEU A 187 -26.91 -0.49 -0.06
N GLU A 188 -26.00 -0.04 -0.91
CA GLU A 188 -25.26 1.22 -0.75
C GLU A 188 -25.13 1.94 -2.08
N ASP A 189 -25.10 3.26 -2.03
CA ASP A 189 -24.68 4.10 -3.16
C ASP A 189 -23.80 5.23 -2.63
N THR A 190 -22.64 5.42 -3.26
CA THR A 190 -21.67 6.45 -2.86
C THR A 190 -21.61 7.57 -3.88
N TYR A 191 -21.65 8.80 -3.37
CA TYR A 191 -21.37 10.02 -4.08
C TYR A 191 -20.00 10.56 -3.65
N SER A 192 -19.16 10.92 -4.63
CA SER A 192 -17.85 11.55 -4.41
C SER A 192 -17.84 12.97 -4.96
N GLU A 193 -17.37 13.94 -4.19
CA GLU A 193 -17.46 15.37 -4.54
C GLU A 193 -16.71 15.72 -5.83
N LEU A 194 -15.53 15.12 -6.05
CA LEU A 194 -14.73 15.34 -7.27
C LEU A 194 -15.22 14.52 -8.48
N LYS A 195 -15.96 13.43 -8.27
CA LYS A 195 -16.47 12.53 -9.33
C LYS A 195 -17.99 12.64 -9.48
N ARG A 196 -18.48 13.88 -9.62
CA ARG A 196 -19.92 14.19 -9.63
C ARG A 196 -20.66 13.45 -10.74
N GLY A 197 -21.85 12.93 -10.43
CA GLY A 197 -22.75 12.32 -11.41
C GLY A 197 -22.47 10.85 -11.73
N LYS A 198 -21.42 10.25 -11.17
CA LYS A 198 -21.18 8.81 -11.25
C LYS A 198 -21.71 8.13 -9.99
N ARG A 199 -22.54 7.11 -10.17
CA ARG A 199 -23.06 6.26 -9.08
C ARG A 199 -22.04 5.17 -8.76
N GLN A 200 -21.96 4.77 -7.50
CA GLN A 200 -21.00 3.78 -7.01
C GLN A 200 -21.74 2.79 -6.12
N PRO A 201 -22.55 1.90 -6.72
CA PRO A 201 -23.39 0.99 -5.97
C PRO A 201 -22.57 -0.11 -5.32
N SER A 202 -22.95 -0.49 -4.11
CA SER A 202 -22.47 -1.72 -3.46
C SER A 202 -23.64 -2.50 -2.88
N ALA A 203 -23.53 -3.81 -2.87
CA ALA A 203 -24.55 -4.72 -2.37
C ALA A 203 -23.91 -5.95 -1.73
N SER A 204 -24.48 -6.42 -0.62
CA SER A 204 -24.13 -7.71 -0.05
C SER A 204 -25.37 -8.52 0.31
N PHE A 205 -25.23 -9.84 0.24
CA PHE A 205 -26.27 -10.80 0.58
C PHE A 205 -25.62 -11.97 1.31
N MET A 206 -26.11 -12.26 2.50
CA MET A 206 -25.75 -13.48 3.22
C MET A 206 -27.01 -14.23 3.65
N PHE A 207 -26.96 -15.54 3.45
CA PHE A 207 -27.95 -16.47 3.96
C PHE A 207 -27.25 -17.61 4.69
N SER A 208 -27.75 -17.95 5.88
CA SER A 208 -27.33 -19.13 6.61
C SER A 208 -28.51 -19.83 7.25
N ASP A 209 -28.47 -21.16 7.31
CA ASP A 209 -29.44 -21.95 8.05
C ASP A 209 -28.76 -23.20 8.61
N ARG A 210 -29.38 -23.79 9.63
CA ARG A 210 -28.90 -25.00 10.31
C ARG A 210 -30.04 -25.98 10.55
N TRP A 211 -29.74 -27.25 10.37
CA TRP A 211 -30.70 -28.34 10.44
C TRP A 211 -30.15 -29.45 11.32
N LYS A 212 -31.01 -30.00 12.17
CA LYS A 212 -30.72 -31.25 12.88
C LYS A 212 -31.13 -32.42 11.98
N THR A 213 -30.21 -33.34 11.74
CA THR A 213 -30.43 -34.54 10.93
C THR A 213 -30.12 -35.79 11.76
N GLY A 214 -30.47 -36.98 11.23
CA GLY A 214 -30.10 -38.25 11.88
C GLY A 214 -28.59 -38.49 12.01
N PHE A 215 -27.77 -37.77 11.25
CA PHE A 215 -26.30 -37.87 11.28
C PHE A 215 -25.63 -36.72 12.06
N GLY A 216 -26.41 -35.92 12.79
CA GLY A 216 -25.93 -34.74 13.51
C GLY A 216 -26.47 -33.44 12.95
N GLU A 217 -25.95 -32.34 13.44
CA GLU A 217 -26.31 -31.00 13.03
C GLU A 217 -25.49 -30.56 11.81
N ILE A 218 -26.17 -30.04 10.80
CA ILE A 218 -25.57 -29.53 9.57
C ILE A 218 -25.94 -28.06 9.44
N GLY A 219 -25.01 -27.22 9.05
CA GLY A 219 -25.25 -25.81 8.73
C GLY A 219 -24.63 -25.45 7.39
N ALA A 220 -25.31 -24.58 6.66
CA ALA A 220 -24.81 -24.01 5.41
C ALA A 220 -24.88 -22.48 5.46
N LEU A 221 -23.95 -21.83 4.78
CA LEU A 221 -23.88 -20.39 4.65
C LEU A 221 -23.37 -20.05 3.25
N VAL A 222 -24.00 -19.07 2.63
CA VAL A 222 -23.53 -18.40 1.42
C VAL A 222 -23.52 -16.89 1.65
N ASP A 223 -22.48 -16.22 1.19
CA ASP A 223 -22.29 -14.79 1.32
C ASP A 223 -21.70 -14.23 0.01
N PHE A 224 -22.35 -13.21 -0.54
CA PHE A 224 -21.98 -12.58 -1.79
C PHE A 224 -21.82 -11.08 -1.55
N ALA A 225 -20.74 -10.51 -2.09
CA ALA A 225 -20.47 -9.08 -2.05
C ALA A 225 -20.18 -8.54 -3.45
N TYR A 226 -20.74 -7.38 -3.77
CA TYR A 226 -20.44 -6.61 -4.97
C TYR A 226 -20.20 -5.16 -4.56
N SER A 227 -19.14 -4.54 -5.05
CA SER A 227 -18.93 -3.10 -4.85
C SER A 227 -18.30 -2.44 -6.07
N GLU A 228 -18.79 -1.24 -6.40
CA GLU A 228 -18.12 -0.28 -7.27
C GLU A 228 -17.59 0.87 -6.42
N SER A 229 -16.31 1.18 -6.54
CA SER A 229 -15.66 2.31 -5.90
C SER A 229 -14.98 3.14 -6.98
N GLY A 230 -15.26 4.43 -7.02
CA GLY A 230 -14.63 5.35 -7.96
C GLY A 230 -14.12 6.58 -7.22
N THR A 231 -12.96 7.07 -7.60
CA THR A 231 -12.38 8.28 -7.01
C THR A 231 -11.71 9.10 -8.08
N ARG A 232 -11.79 10.41 -7.94
CA ARG A 232 -10.91 11.33 -8.65
C ARG A 232 -9.90 11.88 -7.66
N THR A 233 -8.62 11.82 -7.99
CA THR A 233 -7.55 12.47 -7.25
C THR A 233 -6.95 13.53 -8.15
N ASP A 234 -7.03 14.78 -7.73
CA ASP A 234 -6.23 15.84 -8.31
C ASP A 234 -4.90 15.90 -7.57
N ALA A 235 -3.80 16.15 -8.28
CA ALA A 235 -2.51 16.40 -7.65
C ALA A 235 -1.74 17.55 -8.31
N PHE A 236 -1.01 18.29 -7.48
CA PHE A 236 -0.02 19.27 -7.90
C PHE A 236 1.32 18.88 -7.29
N GLN A 237 2.39 18.93 -8.05
CA GLN A 237 3.75 18.56 -7.64
C GLN A 237 4.73 19.67 -8.01
N VAL A 238 5.70 19.91 -7.13
CA VAL A 238 6.82 20.82 -7.34
C VAL A 238 8.07 19.98 -7.47
N GLU A 239 8.84 20.24 -8.52
CA GLU A 239 10.09 19.54 -8.75
C GLU A 239 11.20 19.97 -7.76
N PRO A 240 12.23 19.13 -7.57
CA PRO A 240 13.36 19.43 -6.68
C PRO A 240 14.00 20.80 -6.92
N TYR A 241 14.44 21.43 -5.82
CA TYR A 241 15.05 22.74 -5.85
C TYR A 241 16.55 22.63 -6.02
N TYR A 242 17.15 23.49 -6.84
CA TYR A 242 18.58 23.53 -7.10
C TYR A 242 19.21 24.82 -6.56
N PRO A 243 20.41 24.75 -5.95
CA PRO A 243 21.13 25.93 -5.50
C PRO A 243 21.58 26.78 -6.69
N ARG A 244 21.28 28.07 -6.66
CA ARG A 244 21.60 29.05 -7.70
C ARG A 244 22.18 30.31 -7.06
N SER A 245 23.42 30.66 -7.42
CA SER A 245 24.13 31.84 -6.92
C SER A 245 24.05 33.04 -7.88
N ASP A 246 23.52 32.82 -9.08
CA ASP A 246 23.40 33.80 -10.16
C ASP A 246 22.07 34.55 -10.18
N VAL A 247 21.08 34.09 -9.40
CA VAL A 247 19.73 34.69 -9.35
C VAL A 247 19.66 35.90 -8.42
N VAL A 248 20.24 35.80 -7.21
CA VAL A 248 20.29 36.91 -6.23
C VAL A 248 21.74 37.22 -5.90
N SER A 249 22.17 38.45 -6.19
CA SER A 249 23.57 38.86 -5.97
C SER A 249 23.99 38.64 -4.50
N GLY A 250 25.11 37.95 -4.31
CA GLY A 250 25.70 37.68 -3.00
C GLY A 250 24.96 36.62 -2.15
N LYS A 251 23.95 35.93 -2.69
CA LYS A 251 23.17 34.93 -1.95
C LYS A 251 22.82 33.72 -2.83
N THR A 252 23.15 32.52 -2.37
CA THR A 252 22.59 31.29 -2.96
C THR A 252 21.12 31.17 -2.61
N VAL A 253 20.27 31.11 -3.64
CA VAL A 253 18.85 30.79 -3.53
C VAL A 253 18.58 29.42 -4.13
N TRP A 254 17.40 28.87 -3.87
CA TRP A 254 17.02 27.53 -4.30
C TRP A 254 15.79 27.63 -5.20
N ILE A 255 15.92 27.12 -6.43
CA ILE A 255 14.92 27.27 -7.51
C ILE A 255 14.43 25.89 -7.93
N PRO A 256 13.11 25.62 -7.93
CA PRO A 256 12.57 24.36 -8.44
C PRO A 256 12.78 24.30 -9.96
N LYS A 257 13.09 23.10 -10.48
CA LYS A 257 13.26 22.91 -11.94
C LYS A 257 11.94 22.86 -12.74
N GLY A 258 10.80 22.97 -12.06
CA GLY A 258 9.49 22.87 -12.68
C GLY A 258 8.36 22.54 -11.72
N SER A 259 7.18 22.31 -12.29
CA SER A 259 5.99 21.86 -11.58
C SER A 259 5.22 20.84 -12.41
N GLN A 260 4.31 20.11 -11.77
CA GLN A 260 3.49 19.12 -12.44
C GLN A 260 2.08 19.19 -11.86
N TRP A 261 1.08 18.85 -12.66
CA TRP A 261 -0.26 18.64 -12.15
C TRP A 261 -0.96 17.54 -12.93
N ARG A 262 -1.86 16.85 -12.26
CA ARG A 262 -2.56 15.71 -12.83
C ARG A 262 -3.95 15.56 -12.26
N THR A 263 -4.82 14.95 -13.04
CA THR A 263 -6.09 14.38 -12.59
C THR A 263 -6.05 12.90 -12.89
N LEU A 264 -6.26 12.10 -11.84
CA LEU A 264 -6.36 10.65 -11.90
C LEU A 264 -7.78 10.24 -11.57
N GLU A 265 -8.44 9.59 -12.53
CA GLU A 265 -9.76 8.99 -12.40
C GLU A 265 -9.59 7.50 -12.19
N PHE A 266 -9.93 7.03 -11.01
CA PHE A 266 -9.83 5.63 -10.62
C PHE A 266 -11.22 5.01 -10.49
N ASP A 267 -11.37 3.78 -10.97
CA ASP A 267 -12.56 2.96 -10.82
C ASP A 267 -12.18 1.51 -10.49
N ARG A 268 -12.86 0.92 -9.51
CA ARG A 268 -12.68 -0.48 -9.13
C ARG A 268 -14.01 -1.16 -8.91
N LYS A 269 -14.14 -2.35 -9.48
CA LYS A 269 -15.27 -3.27 -9.27
C LYS A 269 -14.77 -4.51 -8.54
N ARG A 270 -15.36 -4.83 -7.39
CA ARG A 270 -15.02 -6.01 -6.58
C ARG A 270 -16.20 -6.97 -6.50
N ARG A 271 -15.89 -8.26 -6.51
CA ARG A 271 -16.83 -9.37 -6.34
C ARG A 271 -16.25 -10.34 -5.33
N GLY A 272 -16.96 -10.53 -4.23
CA GLY A 272 -16.67 -11.52 -3.21
C GLY A 272 -17.70 -12.63 -3.23
N THR A 273 -17.24 -13.86 -3.02
CA THR A 273 -18.11 -15.01 -2.79
C THR A 273 -17.50 -15.84 -1.68
N TYR A 274 -18.31 -16.13 -0.67
CA TYR A 274 -17.96 -17.01 0.42
C TYR A 274 -19.05 -18.06 0.61
N GLY A 275 -18.63 -19.29 0.87
CA GLY A 275 -19.51 -20.40 1.16
C GLY A 275 -18.93 -21.24 2.28
N ALA A 276 -19.77 -21.68 3.21
CA ALA A 276 -19.36 -22.54 4.31
C ALA A 276 -20.38 -23.64 4.54
N LEU A 277 -19.89 -24.87 4.67
CA LEU A 277 -20.63 -26.02 5.19
C LEU A 277 -20.02 -26.40 6.53
N GLN A 278 -20.86 -26.61 7.53
CA GLN A 278 -20.46 -27.14 8.83
C GLN A 278 -21.29 -28.35 9.17
N TRP A 279 -20.64 -29.35 9.74
CA TRP A 279 -21.30 -30.53 10.26
C TRP A 279 -20.76 -30.82 11.66
N LYS A 280 -21.65 -31.21 12.56
CA LYS A 280 -21.33 -31.62 13.92
C LYS A 280 -22.17 -32.82 14.28
N LYS A 281 -21.53 -33.98 14.44
CA LYS A 281 -22.22 -35.21 14.87
C LYS A 281 -22.76 -35.06 16.29
N ASP A 282 -21.88 -34.63 17.19
CA ASP A 282 -22.09 -34.46 18.63
C ASP A 282 -20.93 -33.60 19.20
N SER A 283 -20.62 -33.69 20.50
CA SER A 283 -19.46 -33.01 21.09
C SER A 283 -18.11 -33.60 20.68
N SER A 284 -18.08 -34.81 20.12
CA SER A 284 -16.88 -35.56 19.76
C SER A 284 -16.39 -35.28 18.35
N LEU A 285 -17.26 -34.94 17.38
CA LEU A 285 -16.83 -34.82 15.99
C LEU A 285 -17.53 -33.67 15.26
N SER A 286 -16.74 -32.80 14.64
CA SER A 286 -17.20 -31.73 13.76
C SER A 286 -16.29 -31.53 12.56
N SER A 287 -16.83 -31.13 11.42
CA SER A 287 -16.07 -30.80 10.22
C SER A 287 -16.62 -29.52 9.59
N SER A 288 -15.79 -28.80 8.86
CA SER A 288 -16.24 -27.69 8.02
C SER A 288 -15.52 -27.68 6.68
N LEU A 289 -16.21 -27.22 5.65
CA LEU A 289 -15.65 -26.91 4.34
C LEU A 289 -15.97 -25.45 4.03
N THR A 290 -14.97 -24.68 3.64
CA THR A 290 -15.10 -23.27 3.29
C THR A 290 -14.56 -23.03 1.89
N PHE A 291 -15.23 -22.14 1.17
CA PHE A 291 -14.86 -21.65 -0.14
C PHE A 291 -14.85 -20.13 -0.06
N PHE A 292 -13.74 -19.51 -0.40
CA PHE A 292 -13.62 -18.07 -0.53
C PHE A 292 -13.08 -17.74 -1.91
N LYS A 293 -13.73 -16.80 -2.59
CA LYS A 293 -13.26 -16.26 -3.85
C LYS A 293 -13.45 -14.75 -3.86
N SER A 294 -12.38 -14.04 -4.17
CA SER A 294 -12.43 -12.62 -4.46
C SER A 294 -11.87 -12.33 -5.84
N ARG A 295 -12.53 -11.44 -6.57
CA ARG A 295 -12.08 -10.92 -7.85
C ARG A 295 -12.30 -9.41 -7.89
N TYR A 296 -11.31 -8.67 -8.36
CA TYR A 296 -11.49 -7.28 -8.69
C TYR A 296 -10.99 -6.95 -10.09
N LYS A 297 -11.64 -5.95 -10.69
CA LYS A 297 -11.14 -5.23 -11.85
C LYS A 297 -10.94 -3.77 -11.47
N MET A 298 -9.75 -3.27 -11.68
CA MET A 298 -9.35 -1.89 -11.49
C MET A 298 -9.09 -1.29 -12.87
N HIS A 299 -9.49 -0.05 -13.06
CA HIS A 299 -9.12 0.77 -14.20
C HIS A 299 -8.85 2.18 -13.70
N TRP A 300 -7.79 2.81 -14.20
CA TRP A 300 -7.59 4.24 -13.98
C TRP A 300 -7.09 4.93 -15.23
N ASP A 301 -7.59 6.13 -15.43
CA ASP A 301 -7.17 7.05 -16.47
C ASP A 301 -6.51 8.25 -15.81
N GLU A 302 -5.48 8.77 -16.45
CA GLU A 302 -4.76 9.95 -15.98
C GLU A 302 -4.49 10.90 -17.13
N GLN A 303 -4.65 12.19 -16.82
CA GLN A 303 -4.11 13.30 -17.59
C GLN A 303 -3.11 14.03 -16.71
N ALA A 304 -1.83 13.92 -17.05
CA ALA A 304 -0.73 14.51 -16.28
C ALA A 304 0.10 15.48 -17.13
N ILE A 305 0.45 16.62 -16.56
CA ILE A 305 1.41 17.56 -17.14
C ILE A 305 2.72 17.47 -16.41
N PHE A 306 3.80 17.31 -17.17
CA PHE A 306 5.18 17.34 -16.72
C PHE A 306 5.84 18.63 -17.24
N ALA A 307 5.81 19.70 -16.45
CA ALA A 307 6.44 20.98 -16.78
C ALA A 307 7.81 21.09 -16.10
N GLN A 308 8.89 20.92 -16.86
CA GLN A 308 10.25 21.02 -16.31
C GLN A 308 11.26 21.47 -17.35
N SER A 309 12.35 22.05 -16.88
CA SER A 309 13.49 22.51 -17.69
C SER A 309 14.80 22.17 -16.97
N SER A 310 15.93 22.35 -17.65
CA SER A 310 17.24 22.36 -17.00
C SER A 310 17.25 23.40 -15.87
N PRO A 311 17.54 23.00 -14.62
CA PRO A 311 17.53 23.92 -13.48
C PRO A 311 18.51 25.08 -13.62
N TYR A 312 19.48 25.00 -14.52
CA TYR A 312 20.52 26.01 -14.74
C TYR A 312 20.21 26.95 -15.91
N ASN A 313 19.30 26.56 -16.82
CA ASN A 313 18.83 27.40 -17.92
C ASN A 313 17.66 28.30 -17.47
N ILE A 314 16.94 27.89 -16.42
CA ILE A 314 15.84 28.67 -15.85
C ILE A 314 16.32 30.05 -15.40
N GLN A 315 15.65 31.07 -15.91
CA GLN A 315 15.70 32.45 -15.42
C GLN A 315 14.50 32.72 -14.51
N VAL A 316 14.70 33.57 -13.49
CA VAL A 316 13.71 33.88 -12.47
C VAL A 316 13.41 35.37 -12.48
N SER A 317 12.13 35.74 -12.42
CA SER A 317 11.71 37.14 -12.43
C SER A 317 12.23 37.93 -11.21
N LYS A 318 12.42 39.25 -11.38
CA LYS A 318 12.99 40.13 -10.35
C LYS A 318 12.09 40.33 -9.13
N ASP A 319 10.79 40.13 -9.28
CA ASP A 319 9.77 40.22 -8.23
C ASP A 319 9.62 38.90 -7.44
N ALA A 320 10.42 37.88 -7.77
CA ALA A 320 10.42 36.61 -7.05
C ALA A 320 10.72 36.81 -5.56
N THR A 321 10.06 36.03 -4.72
CA THR A 321 10.26 36.05 -3.27
C THR A 321 10.77 34.71 -2.77
N PHE A 322 11.53 34.75 -1.67
CA PHE A 322 12.19 33.59 -1.11
C PHE A 322 11.91 33.48 0.38
N ASN A 323 11.91 32.27 0.92
CA ASN A 323 11.82 32.05 2.35
C ASN A 323 13.14 32.43 3.06
N SER A 324 13.16 32.32 4.39
CA SER A 324 14.34 32.65 5.21
C SER A 324 15.59 31.84 4.87
N LYS A 325 15.44 30.64 4.27
CA LYS A 325 16.52 29.77 3.82
C LYS A 325 16.81 29.88 2.32
N GLY A 326 16.19 30.84 1.62
CA GLY A 326 16.45 31.12 0.22
C GLY A 326 15.71 30.26 -0.79
N ALA A 327 14.74 29.42 -0.39
CA ALA A 327 13.91 28.67 -1.35
C ALA A 327 12.81 29.56 -1.93
N LEU A 328 12.57 29.45 -3.24
CA LEU A 328 11.56 30.20 -3.96
C LEU A 328 10.16 29.99 -3.35
N LEU A 329 9.43 31.08 -3.14
CA LEU A 329 8.03 31.08 -2.68
C LEU A 329 7.07 31.47 -3.80
N THR A 330 7.45 32.43 -4.64
CA THR A 330 6.71 32.80 -5.86
C THR A 330 7.63 33.52 -6.83
N GLY A 331 7.34 33.42 -8.13
CA GLY A 331 8.05 34.10 -9.21
C GLY A 331 7.67 33.53 -10.58
N THR A 332 8.09 34.21 -11.65
CA THR A 332 7.97 33.70 -13.03
C THR A 332 9.27 33.04 -13.45
N LEU A 333 9.17 31.80 -13.93
CA LEU A 333 10.25 30.99 -14.49
C LEU A 333 10.18 31.05 -16.03
N THR A 334 11.33 31.20 -16.68
CA THR A 334 11.47 31.14 -18.13
C THR A 334 12.70 30.35 -18.53
N ASP A 335 12.69 29.74 -19.72
CA ASP A 335 13.86 29.08 -20.30
C ASP A 335 14.05 29.49 -21.76
N PRO A 336 14.65 30.67 -22.01
CA PRO A 336 14.91 31.13 -23.36
C PRO A 336 16.03 30.34 -24.06
N ALA A 337 16.86 29.59 -23.32
CA ALA A 337 17.97 28.85 -23.90
C ALA A 337 17.47 27.62 -24.69
N ASP A 338 16.46 26.93 -24.16
CA ASP A 338 15.85 25.75 -24.80
C ASP A 338 14.54 26.09 -25.56
N GLY A 339 14.24 27.39 -25.73
CA GLY A 339 13.06 27.87 -26.47
C GLY A 339 11.74 27.81 -25.70
N GLY A 340 11.79 27.50 -24.42
CA GLY A 340 10.65 27.43 -23.49
C GLY A 340 10.86 26.36 -22.42
N ILE A 341 9.97 26.36 -21.43
CA ILE A 341 9.83 25.27 -20.47
C ILE A 341 9.05 24.15 -21.16
N ASN A 342 9.59 22.93 -21.17
CA ASN A 342 8.92 21.80 -21.79
C ASN A 342 7.73 21.34 -20.94
N PHE A 343 6.54 21.32 -21.53
CA PHE A 343 5.32 20.78 -20.93
C PHE A 343 4.97 19.47 -21.66
N GLY A 344 5.21 18.33 -21.00
CA GLY A 344 4.77 17.02 -21.48
C GLY A 344 3.31 16.76 -21.09
N GLY A 345 2.45 16.44 -22.05
CA GLY A 345 1.04 16.13 -21.86
C GLY A 345 0.77 14.64 -21.99
N ASP A 346 0.69 13.95 -20.86
CA ASP A 346 0.57 12.50 -20.80
C ASP A 346 -0.88 12.09 -20.60
N THR A 347 -1.38 11.26 -21.51
CA THR A 347 -2.59 10.47 -21.28
C THR A 347 -2.15 9.07 -20.95
N ARG A 348 -2.51 8.59 -19.76
CA ARG A 348 -2.23 7.24 -19.30
C ARG A 348 -3.52 6.50 -18.98
N SER A 349 -3.58 5.22 -19.32
CA SER A 349 -4.66 4.33 -18.96
C SER A 349 -4.09 3.00 -18.50
N ALA A 350 -4.53 2.52 -17.34
CA ALA A 350 -4.12 1.23 -16.82
C ALA A 350 -5.30 0.39 -16.33
N ASP A 351 -5.25 -0.90 -16.63
CA ASP A 351 -6.20 -1.91 -16.17
C ASP A 351 -5.48 -2.96 -15.34
N ARG A 352 -6.12 -3.44 -14.28
CA ARG A 352 -5.69 -4.63 -13.54
C ARG A 352 -6.88 -5.53 -13.25
N THR A 353 -6.68 -6.83 -13.45
CA THR A 353 -7.63 -7.86 -12.99
C THR A 353 -6.87 -8.81 -12.08
N SER A 354 -7.40 -9.05 -10.88
CA SER A 354 -6.86 -10.05 -9.97
C SER A 354 -7.95 -10.91 -9.36
N GLU A 355 -7.62 -12.17 -9.11
CA GLU A 355 -8.51 -13.18 -8.56
C GLU A 355 -7.75 -14.05 -7.55
N THR A 356 -8.36 -14.30 -6.39
CA THR A 356 -7.87 -15.22 -5.37
C THR A 356 -8.98 -16.20 -5.00
N THR A 357 -8.67 -17.49 -4.98
CA THR A 357 -9.58 -18.57 -4.56
C THR A 357 -8.92 -19.41 -3.48
N ASP A 358 -9.65 -19.66 -2.40
CA ASP A 358 -9.26 -20.50 -1.26
C ASP A 358 -10.34 -21.55 -1.01
N VAL A 359 -9.94 -22.81 -0.97
CA VAL A 359 -10.77 -23.92 -0.51
C VAL A 359 -10.10 -24.56 0.69
N SER A 360 -10.82 -24.59 1.81
CA SER A 360 -10.28 -25.05 3.09
C SER A 360 -11.24 -26.02 3.76
N TRP A 361 -10.74 -27.21 4.08
CA TRP A 361 -11.43 -28.24 4.87
C TRP A 361 -10.81 -28.35 6.26
N ASN A 362 -11.67 -28.49 7.27
CA ASN A 362 -11.28 -28.70 8.66
C ASN A 362 -12.04 -29.91 9.24
N LEU A 363 -11.38 -30.67 10.09
CA LEU A 363 -11.99 -31.72 10.91
C LEU A 363 -11.46 -31.59 12.34
N ARG A 364 -12.36 -31.59 13.31
CA ARG A 364 -12.06 -31.62 14.74
C ARG A 364 -12.70 -32.84 15.37
N TRP A 365 -11.88 -33.63 16.06
CA TRP A 365 -12.25 -34.88 16.70
C TRP A 365 -11.79 -34.89 18.16
N ARG A 366 -12.70 -35.13 19.10
CA ARG A 366 -12.45 -35.41 20.51
C ARG A 366 -12.71 -36.90 20.76
N PRO A 367 -11.70 -37.78 20.65
CA PRO A 367 -11.89 -39.21 20.88
C PRO A 367 -12.30 -39.56 22.31
N ASN A 368 -12.01 -38.69 23.27
CA ASN A 368 -12.42 -38.77 24.68
C ASN A 368 -12.40 -37.35 25.29
N ASP A 369 -12.62 -37.27 26.60
CA ASP A 369 -12.72 -35.98 27.30
C ASP A 369 -11.40 -35.20 27.38
N ARG A 370 -10.26 -35.87 27.19
CA ARG A 370 -8.92 -35.25 27.33
C ARG A 370 -8.28 -34.89 26.00
N TRP A 371 -8.52 -35.65 24.94
CA TRP A 371 -7.87 -35.42 23.65
C TRP A 371 -8.75 -34.65 22.67
N THR A 372 -8.16 -33.71 21.95
CA THR A 372 -8.74 -33.09 20.75
C THR A 372 -7.72 -33.09 19.63
N ILE A 373 -8.06 -33.67 18.50
CA ILE A 373 -7.28 -33.64 17.26
C ILE A 373 -8.00 -32.73 16.28
N SER A 374 -7.30 -31.76 15.69
CA SER A 374 -7.82 -30.90 14.63
C SER A 374 -6.92 -30.98 13.43
N THR A 375 -7.47 -31.14 12.23
CA THR A 375 -6.71 -31.14 10.97
C THR A 375 -7.34 -30.17 9.98
N ASP A 376 -6.49 -29.48 9.23
CA ASP A 376 -6.86 -28.53 8.19
C ASP A 376 -6.12 -28.87 6.89
N LEU A 377 -6.84 -28.89 5.77
CA LEU A 377 -6.29 -28.98 4.42
C LEU A 377 -6.77 -27.78 3.62
N GLN A 378 -5.85 -27.05 3.01
CA GLN A 378 -6.13 -25.82 2.29
C GLN A 378 -5.46 -25.82 0.92
N ARG A 379 -6.18 -25.29 -0.07
CA ARG A 379 -5.69 -25.02 -1.43
C ARG A 379 -6.00 -23.59 -1.83
N ILE A 380 -4.96 -22.82 -2.11
CA ILE A 380 -5.05 -21.42 -2.56
C ILE A 380 -4.58 -21.32 -4.00
N ARG A 381 -5.29 -20.56 -4.83
CA ARG A 381 -4.85 -20.16 -6.18
C ARG A 381 -5.11 -18.68 -6.36
N ALA A 382 -4.11 -17.96 -6.85
CA ALA A 382 -4.22 -16.54 -7.16
C ALA A 382 -3.66 -16.24 -8.55
N THR A 383 -4.30 -15.32 -9.26
CA THR A 383 -3.84 -14.78 -10.54
C THR A 383 -4.01 -13.27 -10.59
N THR A 384 -3.15 -12.62 -11.36
CA THR A 384 -3.25 -11.19 -11.66
C THR A 384 -2.70 -10.91 -13.05
N SER A 385 -3.25 -9.91 -13.72
CA SER A 385 -2.75 -9.39 -14.97
C SER A 385 -3.02 -7.89 -15.05
N SER A 386 -2.07 -7.13 -15.58
CA SER A 386 -2.20 -5.71 -15.82
C SER A 386 -1.79 -5.30 -17.22
N PHE A 387 -2.31 -4.16 -17.64
CA PHE A 387 -1.86 -3.42 -18.80
C PHE A 387 -1.79 -1.95 -18.42
N ASP A 388 -0.68 -1.29 -18.72
CA ASP A 388 -0.44 0.12 -18.46
C ASP A 388 0.10 0.77 -19.74
N SER A 389 -0.51 1.87 -20.16
CA SER A 389 -0.29 2.47 -21.48
C SER A 389 -0.33 3.99 -21.39
N THR A 390 0.74 4.63 -21.85
CA THR A 390 0.91 6.10 -21.88
C THR A 390 1.24 6.57 -23.29
N VAL A 391 0.50 7.56 -23.77
CA VAL A 391 0.84 8.34 -24.97
C VAL A 391 1.01 9.78 -24.54
N ALA A 392 2.04 10.45 -25.07
CA ALA A 392 2.37 11.81 -24.67
C ALA A 392 2.51 12.77 -25.86
N THR A 393 2.09 14.02 -25.64
CA THR A 393 2.44 15.18 -26.47
C THR A 393 3.45 16.06 -25.75
N GLY A 394 4.11 16.95 -26.50
CA GLY A 394 4.97 18.00 -25.92
C GLY A 394 4.64 19.38 -26.48
N VAL A 395 4.85 20.42 -25.68
CA VAL A 395 4.79 21.83 -26.08
C VAL A 395 5.85 22.65 -25.33
N GLN A 396 6.44 23.64 -26.00
CA GLN A 396 7.39 24.56 -25.39
C GLN A 396 6.67 25.82 -24.90
N MET A 397 6.67 26.05 -23.58
CA MET A 397 5.97 27.15 -22.94
C MET A 397 6.91 28.32 -22.62
N PRO A 398 6.65 29.56 -23.09
CA PRO A 398 7.56 30.68 -22.86
C PRO A 398 7.84 31.03 -21.38
N SER A 399 6.83 30.87 -20.52
CA SER A 399 6.96 31.18 -19.10
C SER A 399 5.96 30.42 -18.23
N GLU A 400 6.29 30.25 -16.95
CA GLU A 400 5.42 29.68 -15.93
C GLU A 400 5.51 30.54 -14.66
N THR A 401 4.39 31.07 -14.17
CA THR A 401 4.37 31.81 -12.90
C THR A 401 3.82 30.96 -11.79
N ILE A 402 4.64 30.71 -10.77
CA ILE A 402 4.33 29.82 -9.64
C ILE A 402 4.12 30.60 -8.34
N ASP A 403 3.14 30.19 -7.53
CA ASP A 403 2.94 30.68 -6.16
C ASP A 403 2.73 29.50 -5.20
N LEU A 404 3.66 29.37 -4.26
CA LEU A 404 3.77 28.28 -3.28
C LEU A 404 3.42 28.71 -1.86
N ARG A 405 2.94 29.94 -1.66
CA ARG A 405 2.66 30.51 -0.33
C ARG A 405 1.33 30.02 0.26
N GLY A 406 0.41 29.56 -0.59
CA GLY A 406 -0.91 29.08 -0.19
C GLY A 406 -0.91 27.69 0.44
N ASP A 407 -2.09 27.25 0.90
CA ASP A 407 -2.30 25.88 1.41
C ASP A 407 -2.16 24.83 0.29
N VAL A 408 -2.52 25.21 -0.93
CA VAL A 408 -2.21 24.51 -2.18
C VAL A 408 -1.47 25.46 -3.12
N PRO A 409 -0.52 24.96 -3.94
CA PRO A 409 0.12 25.76 -4.97
C PRO A 409 -0.87 26.28 -6.02
N SER A 410 -0.47 27.35 -6.70
CA SER A 410 -1.20 27.86 -7.86
C SER A 410 -0.25 28.30 -8.97
N LEU A 411 -0.76 28.24 -10.20
CA LEU A 411 -0.08 28.72 -11.38
C LEU A 411 -0.86 29.87 -12.01
N SER A 412 -0.14 30.87 -12.50
CA SER A 412 -0.73 32.01 -13.22
C SER A 412 -0.27 32.02 -14.67
N PHE A 413 -1.24 32.14 -15.56
CA PHE A 413 -1.06 32.18 -17.02
C PHE A 413 -1.85 33.37 -17.57
N THR A 414 -1.25 34.12 -18.49
CA THR A 414 -1.92 35.18 -19.24
C THR A 414 -2.96 34.60 -20.21
N ASP A 415 -3.84 35.44 -20.74
CA ASP A 415 -4.82 34.98 -21.75
C ASP A 415 -4.13 34.46 -23.02
N ALA A 416 -2.98 35.04 -23.39
CA ALA A 416 -2.16 34.57 -24.50
C ALA A 416 -1.57 33.18 -24.22
N ASP A 417 -1.05 32.96 -23.02
CA ASP A 417 -0.52 31.65 -22.61
C ASP A 417 -1.62 30.57 -22.63
N ARG A 418 -2.81 30.90 -22.12
CA ARG A 418 -3.97 29.98 -22.13
C ARG A 418 -4.40 29.65 -23.56
N ALA A 419 -4.44 30.64 -24.45
CA ALA A 419 -4.76 30.42 -25.86
C ALA A 419 -3.68 29.58 -26.56
N TYR A 420 -2.41 29.77 -26.21
CA TYR A 420 -1.29 28.99 -26.73
C TYR A 420 -1.36 27.52 -26.30
N LEU A 421 -1.61 27.24 -25.02
CA LEU A 421 -1.76 25.87 -24.48
C LEU A 421 -3.03 25.16 -24.97
N ALA A 422 -4.08 25.90 -25.31
CA ALA A 422 -5.31 25.33 -25.85
C ALA A 422 -5.25 25.01 -27.36
N ASN A 423 -4.20 25.43 -28.07
CA ASN A 423 -4.07 25.27 -29.52
C ASN A 423 -3.26 24.01 -29.89
N PRO A 424 -3.87 22.97 -30.51
CA PRO A 424 -3.19 21.74 -30.90
C PRO A 424 -1.99 21.96 -31.83
N ASN A 425 -1.99 23.01 -32.65
CA ASN A 425 -0.92 23.23 -33.63
C ASN A 425 0.45 23.52 -32.98
N ASN A 426 0.48 23.89 -31.70
CA ASN A 426 1.70 24.14 -30.96
C ASN A 426 2.33 22.86 -30.38
N TYR A 427 1.62 21.74 -30.44
CA TYR A 427 2.04 20.47 -29.85
C TYR A 427 2.66 19.54 -30.89
N TYR A 428 3.48 18.61 -30.42
CA TYR A 428 4.03 17.50 -31.20
C TYR A 428 3.83 16.16 -30.49
N TRP A 429 3.87 15.07 -31.24
CA TRP A 429 3.86 13.70 -30.67
C TRP A 429 5.21 13.37 -30.03
N ALA A 430 5.21 13.16 -28.71
CA ALA A 430 6.44 13.04 -27.92
C ALA A 430 6.93 11.59 -27.79
N PHE A 431 6.14 10.73 -27.13
CA PHE A 431 6.51 9.34 -26.91
C PHE A 431 5.29 8.44 -26.70
N THR A 432 5.53 7.13 -26.78
CA THR A 432 4.63 6.11 -26.25
C THR A 432 5.35 5.26 -25.22
N MET A 433 4.61 4.70 -24.26
CA MET A 433 5.16 3.79 -23.28
C MET A 433 4.09 2.77 -22.87
N GLU A 434 4.42 1.49 -22.89
CA GLU A 434 3.54 0.44 -22.39
C GLU A 434 4.24 -0.52 -21.44
N HIS A 435 3.46 -1.14 -20.56
CA HIS A 435 3.89 -2.21 -19.69
C HIS A 435 2.77 -3.23 -19.51
N GLN A 436 3.13 -4.51 -19.49
CA GLN A 436 2.20 -5.60 -19.17
C GLN A 436 2.85 -6.48 -18.11
N ASP A 437 2.09 -6.80 -17.07
CA ASP A 437 2.47 -7.80 -16.08
C ASP A 437 1.41 -8.90 -15.98
N ARG A 438 1.85 -10.12 -15.68
CA ARG A 438 0.97 -11.22 -15.30
C ARG A 438 1.63 -12.06 -14.24
N SER A 439 0.85 -12.59 -13.32
CA SER A 439 1.38 -13.45 -12.28
C SER A 439 0.39 -14.51 -11.85
N LYS A 440 0.93 -15.65 -11.44
CA LYS A 440 0.17 -16.78 -10.89
C LYS A 440 0.87 -17.28 -9.64
N ALA A 441 0.08 -17.69 -8.66
CA ALA A 441 0.62 -18.31 -7.45
C ALA A 441 -0.34 -19.38 -6.93
N GLY A 442 0.21 -20.41 -6.30
CA GLY A 442 -0.53 -21.52 -5.76
C GLY A 442 0.09 -22.02 -4.45
N GLU A 443 -0.76 -22.47 -3.53
CA GLU A 443 -0.31 -23.18 -2.32
C GLU A 443 -1.19 -24.40 -2.01
N TRP A 444 -0.56 -25.45 -1.52
CA TRP A 444 -1.19 -26.47 -0.68
C TRP A 444 -0.65 -26.36 0.74
N ALA A 445 -1.55 -26.39 1.73
CA ALA A 445 -1.19 -26.41 3.14
C ALA A 445 -1.94 -27.51 3.88
N TRP A 446 -1.22 -28.22 4.74
CA TRP A 446 -1.80 -29.18 5.69
C TRP A 446 -1.33 -28.85 7.10
N ARG A 447 -2.26 -28.82 8.06
CA ARG A 447 -1.97 -28.64 9.47
C ARG A 447 -2.67 -29.72 10.28
N THR A 448 -2.04 -30.21 11.33
CA THR A 448 -2.68 -31.06 12.34
C THR A 448 -2.20 -30.68 13.72
N ASP A 449 -3.15 -30.50 14.64
CA ASP A 449 -2.95 -30.17 16.03
C ASP A 449 -3.53 -31.27 16.92
N ALA A 450 -2.77 -31.72 17.91
CA ALA A 450 -3.24 -32.59 18.98
C ALA A 450 -3.15 -31.84 20.32
N LYS A 451 -4.28 -31.67 20.97
CA LYS A 451 -4.44 -31.05 22.28
C LYS A 451 -4.75 -32.13 23.31
N TYR A 452 -4.04 -32.10 24.43
CA TYR A 452 -4.35 -32.88 25.63
C TYR A 452 -4.73 -31.94 26.77
N ASP A 453 -5.97 -32.05 27.25
CA ASP A 453 -6.49 -31.39 28.44
C ASP A 453 -6.02 -32.16 29.69
N PHE A 454 -5.32 -31.47 30.61
CA PHE A 454 -4.86 -32.06 31.86
C PHE A 454 -5.96 -32.02 32.93
N ASP A 455 -5.95 -33.02 33.79
CA ASP A 455 -6.67 -33.01 35.07
C ASP A 455 -5.66 -32.64 36.18
N HIS A 456 -5.30 -31.35 36.26
CA HIS A 456 -4.28 -30.83 37.16
C HIS A 456 -4.66 -29.43 37.65
N PRO A 457 -4.37 -29.04 38.91
CA PRO A 457 -4.70 -27.71 39.44
C PRO A 457 -3.97 -26.52 38.79
N VAL A 458 -3.03 -26.78 37.86
CA VAL A 458 -2.13 -25.76 37.30
C VAL A 458 -2.05 -25.91 35.80
N LEU A 459 -1.62 -27.09 35.34
CA LEU A 459 -1.53 -27.39 33.92
C LEU A 459 -2.94 -27.48 33.33
N ARG A 460 -3.21 -26.73 32.25
CA ARG A 460 -4.52 -26.69 31.59
C ARG A 460 -4.55 -27.63 30.40
N ASP A 461 -3.68 -27.37 29.43
CA ASP A 461 -3.55 -28.19 28.25
C ASP A 461 -2.16 -28.08 27.64
N ILE A 462 -1.75 -29.13 26.93
CA ILE A 462 -0.60 -29.11 26.03
C ILE A 462 -1.07 -29.36 24.61
N ARG A 463 -0.51 -28.61 23.68
CA ARG A 463 -0.76 -28.73 22.24
C ARG A 463 0.52 -29.10 21.55
N PHE A 464 0.41 -29.98 20.57
CA PHE A 464 1.47 -30.32 19.63
C PHE A 464 0.90 -30.18 18.23
N GLY A 465 1.64 -29.56 17.33
CA GLY A 465 1.17 -29.41 15.97
C GLY A 465 2.27 -29.51 14.92
N VAL A 466 1.83 -29.90 13.73
CA VAL A 466 2.64 -30.01 12.52
C VAL A 466 1.96 -29.19 11.44
N ARG A 467 2.72 -28.39 10.70
CA ARG A 467 2.24 -27.68 9.51
C ARG A 467 3.20 -27.88 8.35
N LEU A 468 2.68 -28.24 7.18
CA LEU A 468 3.44 -28.40 5.94
C LEU A 468 2.83 -27.52 4.84
N THR A 469 3.65 -26.86 4.05
CA THR A 469 3.22 -26.13 2.85
C THR A 469 4.10 -26.40 1.64
N ASP A 470 3.48 -26.34 0.45
CA ASP A 470 4.16 -26.25 -0.84
C ASP A 470 3.52 -25.10 -1.63
N ARG A 471 4.30 -24.04 -1.85
CA ARG A 471 3.87 -22.80 -2.52
C ARG A 471 4.71 -22.58 -3.79
N ASP A 472 4.06 -22.20 -4.87
CA ASP A 472 4.66 -21.78 -6.14
C ASP A 472 4.20 -20.36 -6.52
N SER A 473 5.09 -19.57 -7.11
CA SER A 473 4.80 -18.22 -7.59
C SER A 473 5.61 -17.94 -8.86
N ARG A 474 4.93 -17.42 -9.88
CA ARG A 474 5.55 -16.98 -11.13
C ARG A 474 5.01 -15.63 -11.55
N ASN A 475 5.91 -14.66 -11.70
CA ASN A 475 5.63 -13.31 -12.18
C ASN A 475 6.35 -13.09 -13.51
N GLU A 476 5.66 -12.47 -14.46
CA GLU A 476 6.16 -12.22 -15.81
C GLU A 476 5.82 -10.78 -16.24
N ASN A 477 6.82 -10.08 -16.78
CA ASN A 477 6.74 -8.74 -17.36
C ASN A 477 7.06 -8.80 -18.86
N SER A 478 6.45 -7.93 -19.68
CA SER A 478 6.57 -7.91 -21.16
C SER A 478 7.84 -7.25 -21.72
N ASN A 479 8.66 -6.66 -20.85
CA ASN A 479 10.01 -6.09 -20.99
C ASN A 479 10.41 -5.87 -19.50
N PRO A 480 11.68 -5.84 -19.02
CA PRO A 480 11.90 -5.92 -17.57
C PRO A 480 11.28 -4.79 -16.77
N SER A 481 10.87 -3.71 -17.45
CA SER A 481 10.06 -2.63 -16.92
C SER A 481 9.13 -2.06 -18.01
N TYR A 482 9.02 -0.74 -18.11
CA TYR A 482 8.22 -0.02 -19.11
C TYR A 482 8.95 0.08 -20.46
N ASN A 483 8.23 -0.12 -21.56
CA ASN A 483 8.74 -0.03 -22.93
C ASN A 483 8.58 1.41 -23.47
N TRP A 484 9.42 2.33 -23.00
CA TRP A 484 9.40 3.72 -23.47
C TRP A 484 10.03 3.83 -24.87
N ALA A 485 9.35 4.54 -25.78
CA ALA A 485 9.87 4.82 -27.11
C ALA A 485 9.49 6.24 -27.57
N ALA A 486 10.48 7.01 -28.01
CA ALA A 486 10.27 8.33 -28.61
C ALA A 486 9.47 8.21 -29.92
N ILE A 487 8.47 9.07 -30.10
CA ILE A 487 7.89 9.33 -31.42
C ILE A 487 8.74 10.43 -32.08
N THR A 488 8.73 11.64 -31.52
CA THR A 488 9.68 12.71 -31.85
C THR A 488 10.05 13.51 -30.61
N GLN A 489 11.30 13.95 -30.49
CA GLN A 489 11.79 14.73 -29.35
C GLN A 489 12.71 15.86 -29.82
N THR A 490 12.80 16.94 -29.03
CA THR A 490 13.62 18.12 -29.37
C THR A 490 15.10 17.77 -29.60
N TRP A 491 15.64 16.83 -28.82
CA TRP A 491 17.01 16.33 -28.97
C TRP A 491 17.24 15.44 -30.20
N GLN A 492 16.17 14.96 -30.88
CA GLN A 492 16.27 14.21 -32.14
C GLN A 492 16.32 15.12 -33.37
N VAL A 493 16.09 16.43 -33.20
CA VAL A 493 15.93 17.38 -34.31
C VAL A 493 17.18 18.23 -34.49
N GLY A 494 17.63 18.40 -35.73
CA GLY A 494 18.76 19.26 -36.07
C GLY A 494 19.49 18.80 -37.33
N PRO A 495 20.37 19.63 -37.92
CA PRO A 495 21.03 19.32 -39.19
C PRO A 495 21.89 18.05 -39.17
N THR A 496 22.40 17.69 -37.99
CA THR A 496 23.24 16.50 -37.76
C THR A 496 22.51 15.40 -36.98
N ASN A 497 21.25 15.62 -36.59
CA ASN A 497 20.47 14.67 -35.79
C ASN A 497 19.63 13.76 -36.71
N THR A 498 18.90 12.81 -36.12
CA THR A 498 18.11 11.81 -36.88
C THR A 498 16.96 12.43 -37.67
N LEU A 499 16.30 13.44 -37.11
CA LEU A 499 15.08 14.04 -37.64
C LEU A 499 15.30 15.50 -38.08
N SER A 500 14.59 15.89 -39.14
CA SER A 500 14.57 17.25 -39.67
C SER A 500 13.66 18.20 -38.87
N SER A 501 12.61 17.65 -38.25
CA SER A 501 11.60 18.40 -37.49
C SER A 501 10.84 17.48 -36.54
N LEU A 502 9.99 18.06 -35.68
CA LEU A 502 9.07 17.32 -34.81
C LEU A 502 7.78 16.97 -35.55
N ALA A 503 7.09 15.93 -35.10
CA ALA A 503 5.78 15.54 -35.62
C ALA A 503 4.68 16.42 -35.02
N TYR A 504 4.61 17.69 -35.48
CA TYR A 504 3.63 18.67 -35.02
C TYR A 504 2.19 18.30 -35.40
N LEU A 505 1.25 18.45 -34.47
CA LEU A 505 -0.16 18.09 -34.69
C LEU A 505 -0.86 18.99 -35.73
N GLY A 506 -0.30 20.15 -36.03
CA GLY A 506 -0.77 21.04 -37.09
C GLY A 506 -0.45 20.55 -38.51
N ASP A 507 0.44 19.56 -38.66
CA ASP A 507 0.74 18.94 -39.94
C ASP A 507 -0.31 17.87 -40.26
N PRO A 508 -1.04 17.98 -41.40
CA PRO A 508 -2.08 17.01 -41.78
C PRO A 508 -1.60 15.56 -41.90
N ARG A 509 -0.27 15.33 -42.01
CA ARG A 509 0.33 14.00 -42.06
C ARG A 509 0.25 13.25 -40.72
N PHE A 510 0.14 13.94 -39.59
CA PHE A 510 0.28 13.38 -38.25
C PHE A 510 -1.03 13.33 -37.46
N ASN A 511 -2.07 12.70 -38.04
CA ASN A 511 -3.42 12.46 -37.51
C ASN A 511 -3.70 13.00 -36.09
N ASN A 512 -4.63 13.95 -35.99
CA ASN A 512 -4.83 14.71 -34.75
C ASN A 512 -5.86 14.06 -33.81
N GLN A 513 -5.54 12.88 -33.26
CA GLN A 513 -6.36 12.20 -32.23
C GLN A 513 -6.05 12.72 -30.82
N VAL A 514 -6.33 14.01 -30.60
CA VAL A 514 -6.15 14.70 -29.32
C VAL A 514 -7.45 15.31 -28.83
N GLN A 515 -7.46 15.72 -27.56
CA GLN A 515 -8.53 16.45 -26.93
C GLN A 515 -7.98 17.60 -26.10
N VAL A 516 -8.68 18.72 -26.06
CA VAL A 516 -8.38 19.79 -25.10
C VAL A 516 -8.99 19.39 -23.75
N HIS A 517 -8.15 18.99 -22.81
CA HIS A 517 -8.58 18.64 -21.45
C HIS A 517 -8.61 19.89 -20.58
N SER A 518 -9.80 20.18 -20.05
CA SER A 518 -9.98 21.20 -19.02
C SER A 518 -10.04 20.54 -17.65
N PHE A 519 -9.14 20.92 -16.75
CA PHE A 519 -9.10 20.48 -15.36
C PHE A 519 -10.24 21.13 -14.55
N ASN A 520 -11.48 20.80 -14.89
CA ASN A 520 -12.66 21.36 -14.26
C ASN A 520 -12.74 20.96 -12.79
N ASN A 521 -13.13 21.90 -11.92
CA ASN A 521 -13.23 21.67 -10.48
C ASN A 521 -11.92 21.19 -9.84
N PHE A 522 -10.76 21.54 -10.42
CA PHE A 522 -9.44 21.16 -9.90
C PHE A 522 -9.28 21.64 -8.45
N PHE A 523 -8.89 20.73 -7.55
CA PHE A 523 -8.85 20.99 -6.11
C PHE A 523 -10.15 21.59 -5.56
N ASN A 524 -11.31 21.13 -6.06
CA ASN A 524 -12.63 21.64 -5.69
C ASN A 524 -12.83 23.16 -5.97
N ASN A 525 -12.22 23.66 -7.05
CA ASN A 525 -12.13 25.09 -7.44
C ASN A 525 -11.23 25.96 -6.54
N ASN A 526 -10.41 25.37 -5.67
CA ASN A 526 -9.45 26.14 -4.88
C ASN A 526 -8.21 26.56 -5.68
N THR A 527 -7.94 25.90 -6.82
CA THR A 527 -6.84 26.24 -7.73
C THR A 527 -7.32 26.15 -9.17
N SER A 528 -6.87 27.07 -10.04
CA SER A 528 -7.07 27.00 -11.49
C SER A 528 -5.76 26.65 -12.17
N VAL A 529 -5.79 25.63 -13.02
CA VAL A 529 -4.70 25.27 -13.95
C VAL A 529 -5.23 25.42 -15.39
N PRO A 530 -4.35 25.68 -16.39
CA PRO A 530 -4.79 25.90 -17.76
C PRO A 530 -5.37 24.62 -18.37
N ALA A 531 -6.17 24.76 -19.42
CA ALA A 531 -6.53 23.64 -20.29
C ALA A 531 -5.37 23.36 -21.25
N LEU A 532 -5.12 22.09 -21.57
CA LEU A 532 -4.03 21.67 -22.45
C LEU A 532 -4.51 20.61 -23.44
N VAL A 533 -3.73 20.42 -24.49
CA VAL A 533 -3.99 19.41 -25.52
C VAL A 533 -3.34 18.08 -25.12
N PHE A 534 -4.16 17.06 -24.92
CA PHE A 534 -3.76 15.71 -24.53
C PHE A 534 -4.10 14.69 -25.61
N PRO A 535 -3.30 13.62 -25.75
CA PRO A 535 -3.69 12.45 -26.53
C PRO A 535 -5.06 11.91 -26.12
N ALA A 536 -5.88 11.48 -27.08
CA ALA A 536 -7.14 10.84 -26.76
C ALA A 536 -6.90 9.48 -26.06
N VAL A 537 -7.73 9.12 -25.08
CA VAL A 537 -7.66 7.81 -24.37
C VAL A 537 -7.81 6.61 -25.33
N ALA A 538 -8.41 6.80 -26.51
CA ALA A 538 -8.46 5.79 -27.55
C ALA A 538 -7.07 5.37 -28.08
N LEU A 539 -6.06 6.25 -27.98
CA LEU A 539 -4.70 5.94 -28.39
C LEU A 539 -3.99 5.01 -27.39
N THR A 540 -4.21 5.19 -26.08
CA THR A 540 -3.63 4.32 -25.06
C THR A 540 -4.32 2.95 -25.05
N THR A 541 -5.65 2.94 -25.17
CA THR A 541 -6.46 1.70 -25.17
C THR A 541 -6.42 0.95 -26.51
N GLY A 542 -6.04 1.62 -27.61
CA GLY A 542 -5.91 1.05 -28.96
C GLY A 542 -4.60 0.31 -29.24
N TYR A 543 -3.75 0.12 -28.23
CA TYR A 543 -2.50 -0.65 -28.35
C TYR A 543 -2.78 -2.09 -28.82
N PRO A 544 -1.92 -2.69 -29.68
CA PRO A 544 -0.68 -2.14 -30.24
C PRO A 544 -0.85 -1.32 -31.53
N ALA A 545 -2.04 -1.31 -32.13
CA ALA A 545 -2.25 -0.73 -33.46
C ALA A 545 -2.06 0.80 -33.48
N SER A 546 -2.53 1.49 -32.44
CA SER A 546 -2.34 2.94 -32.28
C SER A 546 -0.85 3.31 -32.21
N TYR A 547 -0.06 2.56 -31.45
CA TYR A 547 1.37 2.82 -31.28
C TYR A 547 2.13 2.56 -32.58
N ALA A 548 1.83 1.45 -33.26
CA ALA A 548 2.41 1.15 -34.57
C ALA A 548 2.19 2.29 -35.57
N GLN A 549 0.99 2.89 -35.57
CA GLN A 549 0.68 4.05 -36.40
C GLN A 549 1.49 5.28 -35.99
N LEU A 550 1.50 5.64 -34.71
CA LEU A 550 2.23 6.82 -34.20
C LEU A 550 3.73 6.75 -34.54
N HIS A 551 4.33 5.56 -34.44
CA HIS A 551 5.74 5.32 -34.76
C HIS A 551 6.08 5.30 -36.26
N THR A 552 5.09 5.49 -37.14
CA THR A 552 5.36 5.79 -38.56
C THR A 552 5.70 7.26 -38.82
N TYR A 553 5.33 8.17 -37.92
CA TYR A 553 5.51 9.62 -38.11
C TYR A 553 6.98 10.07 -38.18
N PRO A 554 7.86 9.68 -37.25
CA PRO A 554 9.29 10.04 -37.35
C PRO A 554 9.94 9.57 -38.64
N ASN A 555 9.50 8.43 -39.19
CA ASN A 555 10.02 7.91 -40.45
C ASN A 555 9.74 8.83 -41.66
N MET A 556 8.73 9.69 -41.57
CA MET A 556 8.44 10.71 -42.60
C MET A 556 9.32 11.96 -42.47
N LEU A 557 10.13 12.06 -41.41
CA LEU A 557 10.90 13.25 -41.02
C LEU A 557 12.41 13.02 -41.03
N CYS A 558 12.88 11.87 -41.52
CA CYS A 558 14.29 11.49 -41.51
C CYS A 558 15.18 12.44 -42.35
N ASN A 559 16.28 12.93 -41.76
CA ASN A 559 17.23 13.80 -42.47
C ASN A 559 17.91 13.12 -43.66
N ASN A 560 18.08 11.79 -43.61
CA ASN A 560 18.76 11.01 -44.65
C ASN A 560 17.85 10.64 -45.84
N GLY A 561 16.60 11.11 -45.87
CA GLY A 561 15.62 10.81 -46.93
C GLY A 561 15.12 9.35 -46.94
N THR A 562 15.55 8.54 -45.96
CA THR A 562 15.14 7.14 -45.79
C THR A 562 13.89 7.07 -44.92
N ASN A 563 12.80 6.43 -45.37
CA ASN A 563 11.54 6.33 -44.60
C ASN A 563 11.59 5.27 -43.46
N ASN A 564 12.72 5.11 -42.77
CA ASN A 564 12.94 4.06 -41.76
C ASN A 564 14.04 4.38 -40.72
N CYS A 565 14.28 5.67 -40.41
CA CYS A 565 15.32 6.04 -39.44
C CYS A 565 14.98 5.71 -37.98
N THR A 566 13.74 5.31 -37.70
CA THR A 566 13.29 4.88 -36.36
C THR A 566 12.48 3.58 -36.45
N SER A 567 12.60 2.73 -35.43
CA SER A 567 11.82 1.50 -35.31
C SER A 567 11.22 1.40 -33.90
N TRP A 568 10.01 0.83 -33.84
CA TRP A 568 9.33 0.49 -32.59
C TRP A 568 8.82 -0.95 -32.68
N ASN A 569 8.94 -1.67 -31.58
CA ASN A 569 8.39 -3.02 -31.44
C ASN A 569 7.53 -3.08 -30.17
N PRO A 570 6.38 -3.76 -30.21
CA PRO A 570 5.53 -3.93 -29.04
C PRO A 570 6.23 -4.75 -27.95
N ALA A 571 5.99 -4.40 -26.69
CA ALA A 571 6.45 -5.21 -25.55
C ALA A 571 5.86 -6.63 -25.61
N THR A 572 6.68 -7.65 -25.34
CA THR A 572 6.32 -9.07 -25.42
C THR A 572 6.87 -9.88 -24.25
N PHE A 573 6.03 -10.71 -23.62
CA PHE A 573 6.46 -11.58 -22.53
C PHE A 573 7.53 -12.59 -22.95
N GLY A 574 8.51 -12.81 -22.06
CA GLY A 574 9.47 -13.92 -22.17
C GLY A 574 10.61 -13.70 -23.16
N THR A 575 10.77 -12.50 -23.72
CA THR A 575 11.92 -12.14 -24.58
C THR A 575 13.14 -11.74 -23.76
N ASP A 576 12.94 -11.08 -22.62
CA ASP A 576 14.00 -10.73 -21.66
C ASP A 576 13.91 -11.64 -20.41
N PRO A 577 14.98 -12.38 -20.06
CA PRO A 577 15.03 -13.17 -18.84
C PRO A 577 14.83 -12.36 -17.55
N ALA A 578 15.13 -11.06 -17.55
CA ALA A 578 14.86 -10.14 -16.43
C ALA A 578 13.36 -9.99 -16.12
N GLY A 579 12.52 -10.22 -17.14
CA GLY A 579 11.07 -10.13 -17.03
C GLY A 579 10.42 -11.31 -16.32
N VAL A 580 11.15 -12.37 -15.94
CA VAL A 580 10.57 -13.56 -15.30
C VAL A 580 11.13 -13.74 -13.89
N ASN A 581 10.23 -13.95 -12.93
CA ASN A 581 10.55 -14.35 -11.57
C ASN A 581 9.75 -15.62 -11.22
N ASP A 582 10.43 -16.76 -11.06
CA ASP A 582 9.80 -18.06 -10.83
C ASP A 582 10.39 -18.71 -9.57
N GLN A 583 9.54 -18.99 -8.59
CA GLN A 583 9.94 -19.41 -7.26
C GLN A 583 9.04 -20.51 -6.70
N LYS A 584 9.66 -21.37 -5.89
CA LYS A 584 8.99 -22.40 -5.12
C LYS A 584 9.48 -22.39 -3.69
N GLU A 585 8.57 -22.46 -2.74
CA GLU A 585 8.85 -22.47 -1.31
C GLU A 585 8.10 -23.60 -0.61
N LYS A 586 8.83 -24.42 0.13
CA LYS A 586 8.29 -25.43 1.01
C LYS A 586 8.60 -25.06 2.45
N THR A 587 7.58 -25.11 3.31
CA THR A 587 7.78 -24.92 4.75
C THR A 587 7.29 -26.12 5.52
N GLY A 588 8.04 -26.47 6.57
CA GLY A 588 7.67 -27.49 7.54
C GLY A 588 7.84 -26.93 8.94
N ALA A 589 6.81 -27.00 9.76
CA ALA A 589 6.83 -26.53 11.13
C ALA A 589 6.39 -27.61 12.11
N LEU A 590 7.09 -27.66 13.25
CA LEU A 590 6.74 -28.45 14.43
C LEU A 590 6.63 -27.48 15.60
N TYR A 591 5.56 -27.57 16.37
CA TYR A 591 5.37 -26.68 17.52
C TYR A 591 4.70 -27.38 18.68
N SER A 592 4.99 -26.88 19.88
CA SER A 592 4.29 -27.26 21.10
C SER A 592 4.03 -26.03 21.96
N GLN A 593 2.90 -26.06 22.66
CA GLN A 593 2.48 -25.00 23.56
C GLN A 593 1.81 -25.59 24.80
N LEU A 594 2.31 -25.24 25.97
CA LEU A 594 1.73 -25.59 27.25
C LEU A 594 0.99 -24.37 27.80
N ARG A 595 -0.27 -24.56 28.16
CA ARG A 595 -1.09 -23.60 28.89
C ARG A 595 -1.17 -23.99 30.36
N PHE A 596 -1.04 -22.99 31.22
CA PHE A 596 -1.06 -23.14 32.68
C PHE A 596 -1.85 -22.00 33.33
N GLY A 597 -2.28 -22.22 34.57
CA GLY A 597 -2.96 -21.20 35.37
C GLY A 597 -2.86 -21.50 36.86
N PHE A 598 -2.33 -20.57 37.63
CA PHE A 598 -2.25 -20.59 39.08
C PHE A 598 -3.42 -19.78 39.66
N ASP A 599 -4.59 -20.42 39.75
CA ASP A 599 -5.83 -19.74 40.15
C ASP A 599 -5.90 -19.43 41.66
N ASP A 600 -5.18 -20.19 42.49
CA ASP A 600 -5.20 -20.05 43.97
C ASP A 600 -4.28 -18.94 44.51
N LEU A 601 -3.51 -18.27 43.65
CA LEU A 601 -2.69 -17.13 44.05
C LEU A 601 -3.58 -15.94 44.40
N LYS A 602 -3.10 -15.09 45.33
CA LYS A 602 -3.78 -13.81 45.67
C LYS A 602 -4.14 -12.99 44.42
N TYR A 603 -3.26 -12.99 43.42
CA TYR A 603 -3.52 -12.49 42.09
C TYR A 603 -3.34 -13.65 41.11
N PRO A 604 -4.43 -14.23 40.57
CA PRO A 604 -4.34 -15.36 39.66
C PRO A 604 -3.45 -15.06 38.44
N VAL A 605 -2.61 -16.01 38.06
CA VAL A 605 -1.73 -15.88 36.88
C VAL A 605 -1.98 -17.04 35.94
N ASP A 606 -2.34 -16.75 34.70
CA ASP A 606 -2.44 -17.74 33.63
C ASP A 606 -1.60 -17.34 32.42
N GLY A 607 -1.34 -18.30 31.53
CA GLY A 607 -0.50 -18.03 30.39
C GLY A 607 -0.19 -19.25 29.55
N ASN A 608 0.66 -19.03 28.56
CA ASN A 608 1.20 -20.07 27.71
C ASN A 608 2.72 -19.90 27.53
N ILE A 609 3.40 -21.04 27.42
CA ILE A 609 4.79 -21.13 26.98
C ILE A 609 4.84 -22.09 25.80
N GLY A 610 5.52 -21.69 24.74
CA GLY A 610 5.55 -22.44 23.49
C GLY A 610 6.87 -22.30 22.75
N LEU A 611 7.09 -23.27 21.86
CA LEU A 611 8.24 -23.31 20.97
C LEU A 611 7.75 -23.76 19.59
N ARG A 612 8.13 -23.01 18.55
CA ARG A 612 7.91 -23.37 17.16
C ARG A 612 9.24 -23.50 16.44
N TYR A 613 9.49 -24.66 15.85
CA TYR A 613 10.58 -24.90 14.91
C TYR A 613 10.02 -24.84 13.49
N VAL A 614 10.66 -24.06 12.61
CA VAL A 614 10.27 -23.95 11.20
C VAL A 614 11.50 -24.18 10.34
N LYS A 615 11.38 -25.09 9.37
CA LYS A 615 12.31 -25.23 8.26
C LYS A 615 11.68 -24.66 7.00
N THR A 616 12.47 -23.91 6.23
CA THR A 616 12.06 -23.38 4.93
C THR A 616 13.09 -23.78 3.89
N ASP A 617 12.61 -24.38 2.80
CA ASP A 617 13.38 -24.71 1.62
C ASP A 617 12.82 -23.90 0.45
N MET A 618 13.64 -23.05 -0.16
CA MET A 618 13.24 -22.17 -1.26
C MET A 618 14.12 -22.44 -2.48
N THR A 619 13.49 -22.46 -3.65
CA THR A 619 14.18 -22.47 -4.93
C THR A 619 13.72 -21.30 -5.78
N ALA A 620 14.66 -20.60 -6.40
CA ALA A 620 14.38 -19.54 -7.36
C ALA A 620 15.05 -19.88 -8.70
N HIS A 621 14.35 -19.63 -9.79
CA HIS A 621 14.88 -19.80 -11.13
C HIS A 621 15.06 -18.42 -11.76
N GLY A 622 16.26 -18.15 -12.28
CA GLY A 622 16.55 -16.88 -12.93
C GLY A 622 17.80 -16.95 -13.78
N TYR A 623 18.46 -15.82 -13.99
CA TYR A 623 19.55 -15.68 -14.95
C TYR A 623 20.67 -14.80 -14.42
N THR A 624 21.90 -15.19 -14.74
CA THR A 624 23.04 -14.26 -14.74
C THR A 624 23.34 -13.89 -16.18
N VAL A 625 23.33 -12.60 -16.46
CA VAL A 625 23.58 -12.05 -17.79
C VAL A 625 24.85 -11.23 -17.75
N PHE A 626 25.76 -11.47 -18.71
CA PHE A 626 26.96 -10.69 -18.86
C PHE A 626 27.15 -10.26 -20.31
N THR A 627 27.37 -8.97 -20.49
CA THR A 627 27.69 -8.36 -21.79
C THR A 627 29.08 -7.72 -21.69
N PRO A 628 30.11 -8.29 -22.36
CA PRO A 628 31.46 -7.73 -22.35
C PRO A 628 31.54 -6.42 -23.13
N SER A 629 32.58 -5.63 -22.84
CA SER A 629 32.92 -4.48 -23.69
C SER A 629 33.38 -4.96 -25.07
N ASN A 630 33.04 -4.21 -26.13
CA ASN A 630 33.57 -4.43 -27.47
C ASN A 630 35.04 -3.98 -27.62
N SER A 631 35.63 -3.38 -26.58
CA SER A 631 37.01 -2.90 -26.59
C SER A 631 38.00 -4.07 -26.49
N THR A 632 38.97 -4.12 -27.41
CA THR A 632 39.99 -5.17 -27.50
C THR A 632 41.40 -4.56 -27.46
N GLY A 633 42.39 -5.26 -26.89
CA GLY A 633 43.76 -4.75 -26.76
C GLY A 633 44.61 -5.49 -25.71
N ALA A 634 45.92 -5.22 -25.68
CA ALA A 634 46.83 -5.81 -24.70
C ALA A 634 46.46 -5.36 -23.27
N GLY A 635 46.24 -6.31 -22.36
CA GLY A 635 45.89 -6.04 -20.96
C GLY A 635 44.39 -5.89 -20.66
N ILE A 636 43.52 -5.94 -21.67
CA ILE A 636 42.05 -5.93 -21.48
C ILE A 636 41.54 -7.38 -21.38
N PRO A 637 41.04 -7.83 -20.21
CA PRO A 637 40.53 -9.19 -20.05
C PRO A 637 39.33 -9.46 -20.95
N GLN A 638 39.34 -10.60 -21.63
CA GLN A 638 38.32 -10.98 -22.60
C GLN A 638 37.39 -12.03 -21.99
N PHE A 639 36.10 -11.76 -22.06
CA PHE A 639 35.05 -12.63 -21.54
C PHE A 639 34.11 -13.03 -22.68
N THR A 640 33.53 -14.22 -22.60
CA THR A 640 32.46 -14.64 -23.52
C THR A 640 31.12 -14.09 -23.01
N ALA A 641 30.35 -13.42 -23.88
CA ALA A 641 29.00 -12.99 -23.53
C ALA A 641 28.11 -14.18 -23.23
N PHE A 642 27.27 -14.09 -22.19
CA PHE A 642 26.35 -15.16 -21.86
C PHE A 642 25.06 -14.64 -21.22
N SER A 643 24.00 -15.44 -21.39
CA SER A 643 22.75 -15.36 -20.62
C SER A 643 22.50 -16.75 -20.06
N GLN A 644 22.96 -16.98 -18.84
CA GLN A 644 22.98 -18.31 -18.25
C GLN A 644 21.85 -18.44 -17.26
N LYS A 645 20.97 -19.41 -17.48
CA LYS A 645 19.97 -19.80 -16.49
C LYS A 645 20.67 -20.34 -15.24
N GLN A 646 20.26 -19.86 -14.07
CA GLN A 646 20.71 -20.35 -12.78
C GLN A 646 19.52 -20.78 -11.92
N ASP A 647 19.71 -21.91 -11.25
CA ASP A 647 18.81 -22.40 -10.23
C ASP A 647 19.45 -22.14 -8.87
N PHE A 648 18.77 -21.35 -8.06
CA PHE A 648 19.21 -21.02 -6.72
C PHE A 648 18.42 -21.83 -5.71
N SER A 649 19.10 -22.30 -4.66
CA SER A 649 18.45 -22.98 -3.55
C SER A 649 18.94 -22.39 -2.24
N ASN A 650 18.02 -22.16 -1.32
CA ASN A 650 18.31 -21.66 0.01
C ASN A 650 17.49 -22.43 1.04
N SER A 651 18.13 -22.83 2.14
CA SER A 651 17.51 -23.61 3.20
C SER A 651 17.91 -23.04 4.54
N TYR A 652 16.93 -22.81 5.41
CA TYR A 652 17.19 -22.28 6.75
C TYR A 652 16.16 -22.78 7.76
N ASN A 653 16.55 -22.71 9.03
CA ASN A 653 15.73 -23.13 10.16
C ASN A 653 15.62 -22.00 11.18
N ASN A 654 14.45 -21.89 11.80
CA ASN A 654 14.16 -20.90 12.84
C ASN A 654 13.52 -21.58 14.05
N VAL A 655 13.98 -21.19 15.23
CA VAL A 655 13.40 -21.57 16.52
C VAL A 655 12.77 -20.33 17.12
N LEU A 656 11.46 -20.39 17.36
CA LEU A 656 10.60 -19.26 17.73
C LEU A 656 9.95 -19.57 19.08
N PRO A 657 10.62 -19.27 20.21
CA PRO A 657 10.00 -19.37 21.52
C PRO A 657 8.97 -18.25 21.72
N SER A 658 7.92 -18.55 22.49
CA SER A 658 6.92 -17.58 22.93
C SER A 658 6.52 -17.83 24.38
N LEU A 659 6.35 -16.76 25.15
CA LEU A 659 5.79 -16.75 26.48
C LEU A 659 4.74 -15.63 26.54
N ASN A 660 3.54 -15.98 26.97
CA ASN A 660 2.48 -15.03 27.27
C ASN A 660 2.00 -15.28 28.69
N LEU A 661 1.94 -14.24 29.51
CA LEU A 661 1.45 -14.27 30.88
C LEU A 661 0.37 -13.22 31.06
N ARG A 662 -0.66 -13.56 31.83
CA ARG A 662 -1.72 -12.66 32.28
C ARG A 662 -1.89 -12.80 33.78
N MET A 663 -1.67 -11.72 34.51
CA MET A 663 -1.96 -11.60 35.93
C MET A 663 -3.29 -10.86 36.12
N LYS A 664 -4.24 -11.47 36.82
CA LYS A 664 -5.53 -10.87 37.17
C LYS A 664 -5.42 -10.23 38.56
N ALA A 665 -5.21 -8.92 38.60
CA ALA A 665 -5.16 -8.17 39.86
C ALA A 665 -6.55 -8.02 40.50
N SER A 666 -7.60 -8.00 39.68
CA SER A 666 -9.02 -8.11 40.06
C SER A 666 -9.85 -8.58 38.86
N ASP A 667 -11.16 -8.72 39.00
CA ASP A 667 -12.07 -9.02 37.88
C ASP A 667 -12.06 -7.96 36.77
N ALA A 668 -11.67 -6.73 37.12
CA ALA A 668 -11.61 -5.59 36.22
C ALA A 668 -10.19 -5.21 35.80
N LEU A 669 -9.15 -5.56 36.55
CA LEU A 669 -7.77 -5.12 36.27
C LEU A 669 -6.87 -6.32 36.01
N GLN A 670 -6.23 -6.35 34.84
CA GLN A 670 -5.25 -7.37 34.50
C GLN A 670 -3.98 -6.75 33.88
N PHE A 671 -2.88 -7.45 34.03
CA PHE A 671 -1.59 -7.12 33.42
C PHE A 671 -1.16 -8.25 32.52
N ARG A 672 -0.58 -7.94 31.36
CA ARG A 672 -0.01 -8.96 30.47
C ARG A 672 1.46 -8.71 30.21
N PHE A 673 2.20 -9.80 30.13
CA PHE A 673 3.59 -9.81 29.72
C PHE A 673 3.75 -10.77 28.55
N GLY A 674 4.39 -10.29 27.48
CA GLY A 674 4.69 -11.07 26.29
C GLY A 674 6.20 -11.06 26.00
N LEU A 675 6.76 -12.22 25.71
CA LEU A 675 8.12 -12.37 25.19
C LEU A 675 8.07 -13.36 24.03
N SER A 676 8.55 -12.99 22.85
CA SER A 676 8.64 -13.95 21.75
C SER A 676 9.75 -13.63 20.76
N THR A 677 10.00 -14.59 19.87
CA THR A 677 10.80 -14.39 18.67
C THR A 677 9.94 -14.58 17.43
N GLY A 678 9.97 -13.61 16.53
CA GLY A 678 9.26 -13.65 15.25
C GLY A 678 10.22 -13.61 14.06
N ILE A 679 9.73 -14.02 12.90
CA ILE A 679 10.43 -13.86 11.62
C ILE A 679 9.50 -13.26 10.56
N SER A 680 10.07 -12.53 9.60
CA SER A 680 9.43 -12.09 8.37
C SER A 680 10.29 -12.52 7.20
N ARG A 681 9.73 -13.30 6.26
CA ARG A 681 10.46 -13.76 5.08
C ARG A 681 10.60 -12.61 4.06
N PRO A 682 11.69 -12.57 3.26
CA PRO A 682 11.84 -11.60 2.17
C PRO A 682 10.72 -11.77 1.14
N ASP A 683 10.19 -10.69 0.56
CA ASP A 683 9.17 -10.80 -0.49
C ASP A 683 9.72 -11.51 -1.74
N PHE A 684 8.85 -12.08 -2.57
CA PHE A 684 9.29 -12.81 -3.76
C PHE A 684 10.03 -11.90 -4.75
N SER A 685 9.75 -10.61 -4.81
CA SER A 685 10.54 -9.64 -5.59
C SER A 685 11.99 -9.56 -5.11
N ASP A 686 12.23 -9.55 -3.79
CA ASP A 686 13.58 -9.47 -3.21
C ASP A 686 14.39 -10.77 -3.43
N LEU A 687 13.70 -11.88 -3.73
CA LEU A 687 14.29 -13.20 -3.96
C LEU A 687 14.52 -13.51 -5.44
N GLN A 688 14.22 -12.58 -6.36
CA GLN A 688 14.40 -12.83 -7.80
C GLN A 688 15.87 -13.14 -8.12
N GLY A 689 16.12 -14.29 -8.75
CA GLY A 689 17.45 -14.74 -9.13
C GLY A 689 17.97 -14.11 -10.42
N TYR A 690 17.96 -12.78 -10.54
CA TYR A 690 18.42 -12.08 -11.74
C TYR A 690 19.59 -11.15 -11.44
N THR A 691 20.73 -11.37 -12.10
CA THR A 691 21.94 -10.54 -11.96
C THR A 691 22.48 -10.15 -13.33
N THR A 692 22.74 -8.86 -13.55
CA THR A 692 23.49 -8.36 -14.70
C THR A 692 24.91 -8.01 -14.30
N LEU A 693 25.86 -8.35 -15.15
CA LEU A 693 27.28 -8.03 -15.00
C LEU A 693 27.73 -7.23 -16.22
N SER A 694 28.61 -6.26 -16.00
CA SER A 694 29.10 -5.37 -17.06
C SER A 694 30.57 -5.07 -16.86
N GLN A 695 31.30 -5.06 -17.98
CA GLN A 695 32.68 -4.62 -18.08
C GLN A 695 32.69 -3.32 -18.88
N ASN A 696 33.20 -2.24 -18.29
CA ASN A 696 33.44 -0.99 -19.00
C ASN A 696 34.95 -0.73 -19.10
N VAL A 697 35.37 -0.23 -20.26
CA VAL A 697 36.76 0.10 -20.56
C VAL A 697 36.80 1.56 -20.98
N ASP A 698 37.42 2.40 -20.18
CA ASP A 698 37.71 3.78 -20.55
C ASP A 698 39.01 3.83 -21.35
N ASN A 699 38.89 3.97 -22.66
CA ASN A 699 40.03 4.01 -23.59
C ASN A 699 40.92 5.26 -23.40
N SER A 700 40.45 6.29 -22.70
CA SER A 700 41.22 7.52 -22.46
C SER A 700 42.12 7.42 -21.22
N SER A 701 41.64 6.77 -20.15
CA SER A 701 42.39 6.58 -18.90
C SER A 701 43.04 5.20 -18.76
N GLY A 702 42.63 4.23 -19.58
CA GLY A 702 43.01 2.81 -19.46
C GLY A 702 42.34 2.09 -18.29
N LEU A 703 41.39 2.74 -17.60
CA LEU A 703 40.67 2.16 -16.47
C LEU A 703 39.65 1.12 -16.95
N ILE A 704 39.68 -0.06 -16.32
CA ILE A 704 38.70 -1.12 -16.54
C ILE A 704 37.87 -1.28 -15.27
N THR A 705 36.54 -1.16 -15.39
CA THR A 705 35.62 -1.32 -14.26
C THR A 705 34.70 -2.52 -14.45
N TYR A 706 34.54 -3.29 -13.39
CA TYR A 706 33.66 -4.47 -13.34
C TYR A 706 32.52 -4.20 -12.36
N THR A 707 31.31 -4.06 -12.89
CA THR A 707 30.12 -3.71 -12.12
C THR A 707 29.01 -4.73 -12.32
N GLY A 708 28.12 -4.87 -11.36
CA GLY A 708 26.92 -5.68 -11.51
C GLY A 708 25.71 -5.12 -10.78
N ASN A 709 24.53 -5.61 -11.15
CA ASN A 709 23.26 -5.31 -10.49
C ASN A 709 22.43 -6.58 -10.33
N GLY A 710 22.14 -6.95 -9.09
CA GLY A 710 21.19 -8.00 -8.73
C GLY A 710 19.81 -7.40 -8.46
N THR A 711 18.82 -7.75 -9.28
CA THR A 711 17.42 -7.33 -9.07
C THR A 711 16.87 -7.90 -7.76
N GLY A 712 17.29 -9.12 -7.41
CA GLY A 712 17.01 -9.78 -6.14
C GLY A 712 18.18 -10.64 -5.69
N ASN A 713 18.02 -11.30 -4.55
CA ASN A 713 19.00 -12.19 -3.96
C ASN A 713 18.31 -13.42 -3.35
N PRO A 714 18.35 -14.58 -4.03
CA PRO A 714 17.77 -15.83 -3.52
C PRO A 714 18.37 -16.31 -2.19
N ASN A 715 19.54 -15.80 -1.79
CA ASN A 715 20.21 -16.22 -0.55
C ASN A 715 19.77 -15.41 0.68
N LEU A 716 18.83 -14.48 0.55
CA LEU A 716 18.34 -13.69 1.67
C LEU A 716 17.76 -14.57 2.78
N ARG A 717 18.15 -14.25 4.01
CA ARG A 717 17.59 -14.80 5.24
C ARG A 717 16.40 -13.96 5.70
N PRO A 718 15.45 -14.54 6.46
CA PRO A 718 14.34 -13.77 7.01
C PRO A 718 14.82 -12.74 8.03
N VAL A 719 14.14 -11.59 8.09
CA VAL A 719 14.29 -10.62 9.18
C VAL A 719 13.80 -11.27 10.46
N ARG A 720 14.58 -11.21 11.53
CA ARG A 720 14.22 -11.78 12.84
C ARG A 720 13.91 -10.66 13.83
N SER A 721 12.96 -10.90 14.72
CA SER A 721 12.63 -9.97 15.82
C SER A 721 12.65 -10.69 17.16
N HIS A 722 13.30 -10.09 18.16
CA HIS A 722 13.06 -10.39 19.57
C HIS A 722 12.17 -9.30 20.15
N GLN A 723 11.04 -9.71 20.74
CA GLN A 723 10.02 -8.77 21.16
C GLN A 723 9.58 -8.98 22.61
N VAL A 724 9.40 -7.85 23.29
CA VAL A 724 8.89 -7.77 24.66
C VAL A 724 7.70 -6.82 24.67
N ASP A 725 6.66 -7.23 25.36
CA ASP A 725 5.41 -6.51 25.51
C ASP A 725 4.95 -6.51 26.98
N LEU A 726 4.43 -5.37 27.43
CA LEU A 726 3.82 -5.22 28.75
C LEU A 726 2.53 -4.40 28.61
N THR A 727 1.41 -4.91 29.10
CA THR A 727 0.14 -4.17 29.14
C THR A 727 -0.47 -4.12 30.54
N ALA A 728 -1.17 -3.02 30.81
CA ALA A 728 -2.09 -2.87 31.92
C ALA A 728 -3.48 -2.58 31.34
N GLU A 729 -4.46 -3.41 31.69
CA GLU A 729 -5.79 -3.44 31.09
C GLU A 729 -6.86 -3.35 32.19
N TRP A 730 -7.58 -2.24 32.23
CA TRP A 730 -8.65 -1.98 33.19
C TRP A 730 -10.01 -1.96 32.49
N TYR A 731 -10.91 -2.87 32.87
CA TYR A 731 -12.26 -3.10 32.36
C TYR A 731 -13.30 -2.71 33.40
N PHE A 732 -13.56 -1.42 33.53
CA PHE A 732 -14.43 -0.87 34.57
C PHE A 732 -15.93 -0.90 34.21
N ALA A 733 -16.29 -1.20 32.95
CA ALA A 733 -17.68 -1.41 32.54
C ALA A 733 -17.79 -2.38 31.35
N LYS A 734 -19.02 -2.76 30.97
CA LYS A 734 -19.28 -3.70 29.84
C LYS A 734 -18.69 -3.23 28.51
N THR A 735 -18.66 -1.91 28.30
CA THR A 735 -18.05 -1.24 27.14
C THR A 735 -17.00 -0.22 27.57
N GLY A 736 -16.61 -0.23 28.85
CA GLY A 736 -15.66 0.68 29.46
C GLY A 736 -14.31 0.00 29.68
N SER A 737 -13.27 0.45 28.99
CA SER A 737 -11.91 -0.02 29.23
C SER A 737 -10.84 1.03 28.99
N LEU A 738 -9.73 0.90 29.72
CA LEU A 738 -8.49 1.64 29.54
C LEU A 738 -7.33 0.64 29.44
N THR A 739 -6.54 0.74 28.38
CA THR A 739 -5.33 -0.04 28.17
C THR A 739 -4.13 0.89 28.07
N PHE A 740 -3.07 0.57 28.81
CA PHE A 740 -1.73 1.13 28.62
C PHE A 740 -0.80 0.00 28.18
N GLY A 741 0.03 0.23 27.17
CA GLY A 741 0.96 -0.75 26.62
C GLY A 741 2.35 -0.18 26.41
N LEU A 742 3.37 -0.98 26.69
CA LEU A 742 4.77 -0.74 26.32
C LEU A 742 5.26 -1.90 25.47
N PHE A 743 6.05 -1.58 24.45
CA PHE A 743 6.64 -2.60 23.58
C PHE A 743 8.07 -2.25 23.18
N ASN A 744 8.87 -3.29 22.93
CA ASN A 744 10.21 -3.17 22.39
C ASN A 744 10.48 -4.34 21.44
N LYS A 745 10.73 -4.04 20.16
CA LYS A 745 11.07 -5.01 19.11
C LYS A 745 12.48 -4.73 18.62
N GLN A 746 13.37 -5.71 18.76
CA GLN A 746 14.74 -5.68 18.28
C GLN A 746 14.84 -6.50 16.98
N LEU A 747 15.14 -5.83 15.87
CA LEU A 747 15.21 -6.41 14.54
C LEU A 747 16.64 -6.77 14.18
N LYS A 748 16.82 -7.94 13.57
CA LYS A 748 18.08 -8.42 13.01
C LYS A 748 17.92 -8.84 11.56
N ASP A 749 19.00 -8.74 10.81
CA ASP A 749 19.08 -9.15 9.41
C ASP A 749 18.07 -8.37 8.51
N VAL A 750 17.83 -7.09 8.82
CA VAL A 750 17.03 -6.17 8.00
C VAL A 750 17.63 -6.09 6.60
N ILE A 751 16.76 -6.23 5.60
CA ILE A 751 17.15 -6.29 4.20
C ILE A 751 17.31 -4.86 3.67
N ILE A 752 18.46 -4.60 3.07
CA ILE A 752 18.80 -3.31 2.44
C ILE A 752 19.60 -3.57 1.15
N LYS A 753 19.70 -2.59 0.26
CA LYS A 753 20.59 -2.68 -0.91
C LYS A 753 22.03 -2.37 -0.51
N GLN A 754 22.97 -3.26 -0.81
CA GLN A 754 24.42 -3.08 -0.64
C GLN A 754 25.23 -3.74 -1.77
N SER A 755 26.53 -3.45 -1.85
CA SER A 755 27.46 -4.06 -2.79
C SER A 755 28.07 -5.33 -2.21
N TYR A 756 28.24 -6.33 -3.06
CA TYR A 756 29.00 -7.55 -2.80
C TYR A 756 29.85 -7.92 -4.02
N GLY A 757 30.88 -8.72 -3.82
CA GLY A 757 31.71 -9.23 -4.92
C GLY A 757 31.03 -10.38 -5.65
N TYR A 758 31.04 -10.36 -6.98
CA TYR A 758 30.68 -11.49 -7.83
C TYR A 758 31.90 -11.88 -8.67
N ASP A 759 32.44 -13.06 -8.44
CA ASP A 759 33.63 -13.52 -9.16
C ASP A 759 33.26 -14.15 -10.51
N LEU A 760 33.89 -13.70 -11.58
CA LEU A 760 33.75 -14.25 -12.93
C LEU A 760 35.13 -14.46 -13.54
N ALA A 761 35.37 -15.64 -14.09
CA ALA A 761 36.59 -15.95 -14.81
C ALA A 761 36.55 -15.42 -16.27
N ASP A 762 37.67 -14.88 -16.73
CA ASP A 762 37.86 -14.55 -18.15
C ASP A 762 38.08 -15.81 -19.00
N ASN A 763 38.23 -15.64 -20.31
CA ASN A 763 38.45 -16.74 -21.27
C ASN A 763 39.77 -17.51 -21.02
N THR A 764 40.67 -17.01 -20.18
CA THR A 764 41.92 -17.67 -19.77
C THR A 764 41.79 -18.43 -18.45
N GLY A 765 40.65 -18.32 -17.77
CA GLY A 765 40.40 -18.91 -16.46
C GLY A 765 40.81 -18.02 -15.28
N LYS A 766 41.25 -16.78 -15.51
CA LYS A 766 41.62 -15.84 -14.44
C LYS A 766 40.37 -15.17 -13.87
N SER A 767 40.19 -15.23 -12.56
CA SER A 767 39.03 -14.65 -11.86
C SER A 767 39.13 -13.13 -11.69
N TYR A 768 38.03 -12.43 -11.91
CA TYR A 768 37.83 -11.01 -11.65
C TYR A 768 36.59 -10.81 -10.79
N THR A 769 36.69 -9.96 -9.77
CA THR A 769 35.56 -9.61 -8.90
C THR A 769 34.80 -8.41 -9.45
N PHE A 770 33.54 -8.63 -9.79
CA PHE A 770 32.57 -7.61 -10.17
C PHE A 770 31.92 -7.03 -8.92
N THR A 771 31.94 -5.70 -8.78
CA THR A 771 31.23 -5.03 -7.69
C THR A 771 29.75 -4.98 -8.02
N THR A 772 28.96 -5.85 -7.40
CA THR A 772 27.55 -6.06 -7.70
C THR A 772 26.67 -5.48 -6.60
N THR A 773 25.69 -4.63 -6.95
CA THR A 773 24.70 -4.16 -5.97
C THR A 773 23.44 -4.99 -6.00
N GLY A 774 22.91 -5.36 -4.83
CA GLY A 774 21.62 -6.05 -4.71
C GLY A 774 21.13 -6.06 -3.27
N PRO A 775 19.97 -6.65 -2.99
CA PRO A 775 19.47 -6.77 -1.63
C PRO A 775 20.33 -7.76 -0.82
N VAL A 776 20.68 -7.37 0.41
CA VAL A 776 21.42 -8.19 1.39
C VAL A 776 20.83 -8.01 2.79
N ASN A 777 21.05 -8.98 3.68
CA ASN A 777 20.82 -8.81 5.11
C ASN A 777 21.95 -7.95 5.71
N GLY A 778 21.83 -6.62 5.62
CA GLY A 778 22.93 -5.68 5.88
C GLY A 778 22.70 -4.70 7.02
N ALA A 779 21.59 -4.83 7.76
CA ALA A 779 21.27 -3.92 8.86
C ALA A 779 20.56 -4.61 10.02
N ASP A 780 20.63 -3.97 11.19
CA ASP A 780 19.82 -4.26 12.37
C ASP A 780 18.99 -3.02 12.72
N GLY A 781 17.99 -3.15 13.60
CA GLY A 781 17.17 -2.00 13.98
C GLY A 781 16.29 -2.25 15.19
N HIS A 782 15.53 -1.24 15.60
CA HIS A 782 14.52 -1.40 16.64
C HIS A 782 13.28 -0.56 16.40
N ALA A 783 12.17 -1.01 16.97
CA ALA A 783 10.93 -0.26 17.13
C ALA A 783 10.41 -0.44 18.56
N ARG A 784 10.36 0.65 19.32
CA ARG A 784 9.93 0.63 20.73
C ARG A 784 9.01 1.81 21.00
N GLY A 785 8.10 1.67 21.95
CA GLY A 785 7.08 2.68 22.12
C GLY A 785 6.07 2.41 23.22
N ALA A 786 5.07 3.28 23.25
CA ALA A 786 3.96 3.24 24.19
C ALA A 786 2.62 3.39 23.45
N GLU A 787 1.60 2.71 23.95
CA GLU A 787 0.24 2.70 23.42
C GLU A 787 -0.74 3.02 24.55
N ILE A 788 -1.76 3.84 24.26
CA ILE A 788 -2.90 4.07 25.14
C ILE A 788 -4.18 3.86 24.34
N ALA A 789 -5.12 3.11 24.87
CA ALA A 789 -6.45 2.95 24.29
C ALA A 789 -7.53 3.09 25.37
N PHE A 790 -8.55 3.88 25.10
CA PHE A 790 -9.67 4.14 25.99
C PHE A 790 -10.97 3.94 25.20
N GLN A 791 -11.97 3.32 25.81
CA GLN A 791 -13.33 3.30 25.30
C GLN A 791 -14.33 3.29 26.44
N GLN A 792 -15.48 3.93 26.24
CA GLN A 792 -16.59 3.92 27.21
C GLN A 792 -17.89 4.42 26.55
N TYR A 793 -19.02 3.76 26.87
CA TYR A 793 -20.34 4.41 26.81
C TYR A 793 -20.72 4.96 28.18
N PHE A 794 -21.34 6.14 28.22
CA PHE A 794 -21.68 6.86 29.44
C PHE A 794 -23.03 6.43 29.99
N ASP A 795 -23.22 5.12 30.20
CA ASP A 795 -24.48 4.50 30.63
C ASP A 795 -25.02 5.01 31.97
N PHE A 796 -24.16 5.64 32.76
CA PHE A 796 -24.50 6.27 34.03
C PHE A 796 -25.23 7.61 33.86
N LEU A 797 -25.21 8.22 32.67
CA LEU A 797 -25.91 9.48 32.42
C LEU A 797 -27.41 9.20 32.16
N PRO A 798 -28.32 10.08 32.62
CA PRO A 798 -29.76 9.85 32.50
C PRO A 798 -30.28 10.08 31.07
N GLY A 799 -31.34 9.36 30.70
CA GLY A 799 -32.09 9.58 29.47
C GLY A 799 -31.26 9.39 28.21
N TRP A 800 -31.38 10.33 27.28
CA TRP A 800 -30.67 10.32 25.98
C TRP A 800 -29.15 10.47 26.11
N LEU A 801 -28.65 10.97 27.25
CA LEU A 801 -27.22 11.12 27.47
C LEU A 801 -26.50 9.77 27.64
N SER A 802 -27.22 8.71 28.04
CA SER A 802 -26.67 7.33 28.13
C SER A 802 -26.29 6.74 26.77
N GLY A 803 -26.74 7.36 25.67
CA GLY A 803 -26.39 6.97 24.32
C GLY A 803 -24.96 7.34 23.95
N PHE A 804 -24.36 8.36 24.57
CA PHE A 804 -23.02 8.81 24.18
C PHE A 804 -21.92 7.85 24.61
N GLY A 805 -20.91 7.73 23.75
CA GLY A 805 -19.67 7.04 24.04
C GLY A 805 -18.46 7.70 23.39
N VAL A 806 -17.29 7.34 23.88
CA VAL A 806 -16.00 7.78 23.35
C VAL A 806 -15.13 6.55 23.14
N GLN A 807 -14.38 6.55 22.04
CA GLN A 807 -13.26 5.65 21.80
C GLN A 807 -12.06 6.50 21.40
N ALA A 808 -10.92 6.32 22.05
CA ALA A 808 -9.72 7.08 21.78
C ALA A 808 -8.51 6.16 21.85
N ASN A 809 -7.54 6.37 20.97
CA ASN A 809 -6.27 5.70 21.07
C ASN A 809 -5.11 6.62 20.67
N TYR A 810 -3.93 6.32 21.20
CA TYR A 810 -2.69 7.03 20.93
C TYR A 810 -1.53 6.03 20.88
N THR A 811 -0.60 6.25 19.96
CA THR A 811 0.62 5.45 19.83
C THR A 811 1.81 6.38 19.62
N TYR A 812 2.87 6.12 20.38
CA TYR A 812 4.19 6.69 20.18
C TYR A 812 5.18 5.59 19.80
N VAL A 813 5.95 5.79 18.74
CA VAL A 813 6.99 4.84 18.30
C VAL A 813 8.30 5.56 18.02
N ASP A 814 9.38 5.05 18.63
CA ASP A 814 10.77 5.41 18.36
C ASP A 814 11.42 4.28 17.56
N SER A 815 12.13 4.64 16.49
CA SER A 815 12.79 3.66 15.61
C SER A 815 14.15 4.14 15.11
N LYS A 816 15.04 3.17 14.89
CA LYS A 816 16.38 3.39 14.34
C LYS A 816 16.83 2.18 13.53
N THR A 817 17.58 2.45 12.47
CA THR A 817 18.32 1.44 11.68
C THR A 817 19.80 1.60 11.95
N SER A 818 20.55 0.49 12.02
CA SER A 818 22.00 0.45 12.17
C SER A 818 22.59 -0.45 11.09
N LEU A 819 23.37 0.12 10.19
CA LEU A 819 23.99 -0.60 9.07
C LEU A 819 25.19 -1.42 9.56
N HIS A 820 25.36 -2.65 9.06
CA HIS A 820 26.54 -3.47 9.33
C HIS A 820 27.80 -2.87 8.70
N GLN A 821 27.65 -2.20 7.55
CA GLN A 821 28.67 -1.41 6.90
C GLN A 821 28.18 0.02 6.75
N PRO A 822 28.46 0.91 7.72
CA PRO A 822 28.08 2.31 7.64
C PRO A 822 28.73 2.97 6.44
N VAL A 823 27.92 3.58 5.58
CA VAL A 823 28.40 4.45 4.51
C VAL A 823 27.98 5.85 4.90
N HIS A 824 28.93 6.66 5.37
CA HIS A 824 28.65 8.05 5.70
C HIS A 824 29.77 8.95 5.18
N SER A 825 29.45 9.68 4.12
CA SER A 825 30.23 10.82 3.66
C SER A 825 29.33 12.05 3.71
N VAL A 826 29.89 13.20 4.06
CA VAL A 826 29.19 14.49 4.10
C VAL A 826 28.68 14.87 2.70
N TYR A 827 29.35 14.38 1.65
CA TYR A 827 28.99 14.64 0.25
C TYR A 827 28.86 13.34 -0.57
N CYS A 828 28.01 13.37 -1.58
CA CYS A 828 27.82 12.31 -2.55
C CYS A 828 28.73 12.46 -3.77
N THR A 829 28.93 11.35 -4.49
CA THR A 829 29.76 11.30 -5.71
C THR A 829 28.89 11.38 -6.97
N GLY A 830 29.51 11.56 -8.14
CA GLY A 830 28.82 11.79 -9.42
C GLY A 830 28.07 10.63 -10.06
N GLY A 831 27.96 9.47 -9.40
CA GLY A 831 27.25 8.31 -9.93
C GLY A 831 25.88 8.11 -9.28
N ASN A 832 24.81 8.04 -10.05
CA ASN A 832 23.46 7.71 -9.57
C ASN A 832 23.17 6.19 -9.55
N LEU A 833 24.23 5.39 -9.66
CA LEU A 833 24.15 3.94 -9.67
C LEU A 833 23.71 3.40 -8.30
N ALA A 834 23.16 2.18 -8.29
CA ALA A 834 22.79 1.49 -7.06
C ALA A 834 23.98 1.33 -6.09
N THR A 835 25.21 1.29 -6.61
CA THR A 835 26.47 1.22 -5.83
C THR A 835 26.74 2.48 -5.00
N ASN A 836 26.07 3.61 -5.27
CA ASN A 836 26.20 4.82 -4.46
C ASN A 836 25.35 4.69 -3.19
N PHE A 837 25.83 3.95 -2.19
CA PHE A 837 25.06 3.70 -0.96
C PHE A 837 24.79 4.96 -0.14
N ASN A 838 25.68 5.95 -0.20
CA ASN A 838 25.44 7.22 0.47
C ASN A 838 24.18 7.88 -0.09
N LEU A 839 24.01 7.86 -1.42
CA LEU A 839 22.81 8.29 -2.12
C LEU A 839 21.57 7.45 -1.79
N ASN A 840 21.68 6.14 -1.86
CA ASN A 840 20.53 5.24 -1.74
C ASN A 840 20.06 5.01 -0.29
N LEU A 841 20.93 5.17 0.71
CA LEU A 841 20.61 4.92 2.13
C LEU A 841 20.44 6.21 2.93
N ASN A 842 21.28 7.23 2.72
CA ASN A 842 21.23 8.48 3.49
C ASN A 842 20.52 9.61 2.75
N GLY A 843 20.34 9.48 1.43
CA GLY A 843 19.90 10.57 0.56
C GLY A 843 20.95 11.65 0.38
N CYS A 844 20.93 12.30 -0.77
CA CYS A 844 21.74 13.50 -1.04
C CYS A 844 20.88 14.59 -1.65
N ASP A 845 21.13 15.80 -1.20
CA ASP A 845 20.52 17.01 -1.72
C ASP A 845 21.11 17.40 -3.09
N THR A 846 20.46 18.32 -3.80
CA THR A 846 20.91 18.81 -5.11
C THR A 846 22.18 19.66 -5.04
N ASN A 847 22.69 19.97 -3.84
CA ASN A 847 24.04 20.50 -3.60
C ASN A 847 25.07 19.40 -3.27
N GLY A 848 24.70 18.12 -3.38
CA GLY A 848 25.55 16.98 -3.08
C GLY A 848 25.72 16.66 -1.59
N ALA A 849 25.20 17.47 -0.66
CA ALA A 849 25.29 17.20 0.78
C ALA A 849 24.35 16.05 1.19
N THR A 850 24.75 15.26 2.18
CA THR A 850 23.94 14.13 2.67
C THR A 850 23.10 14.46 3.89
N PHE A 851 22.00 13.74 4.09
CA PHE A 851 21.13 13.95 5.25
C PHE A 851 21.55 13.11 6.47
N GLY A 852 21.96 11.86 6.26
CA GLY A 852 22.36 10.93 7.33
C GLY A 852 21.22 10.51 8.28
N ASP A 853 21.39 9.38 8.98
CA ASP A 853 20.53 8.92 10.08
C ASP A 853 19.00 8.96 9.83
N LEU A 854 18.56 8.52 8.64
CA LEU A 854 17.15 8.43 8.30
C LEU A 854 16.43 7.31 9.10
N PRO A 855 15.16 7.52 9.52
CA PRO A 855 14.40 6.50 10.24
C PRO A 855 13.98 5.34 9.32
N LEU A 856 13.42 4.28 9.90
CA LEU A 856 12.77 3.22 9.12
C LEU A 856 11.62 3.80 8.26
N ILE A 857 11.53 3.32 7.02
CA ILE A 857 10.48 3.68 6.07
C ILE A 857 9.08 3.31 6.61
N GLY A 858 8.09 4.15 6.33
CA GLY A 858 6.67 3.94 6.69
C GLY A 858 6.31 4.31 8.13
N LEU A 859 7.32 4.64 8.95
CA LEU A 859 7.16 4.71 10.40
C LEU A 859 6.81 6.13 10.88
N SER A 860 5.56 6.31 11.32
CA SER A 860 5.11 7.56 11.97
C SER A 860 5.45 7.52 13.46
N ARG A 861 6.05 8.59 13.99
CA ARG A 861 6.39 8.67 15.42
C ARG A 861 5.15 8.75 16.32
N GLN A 862 4.09 9.36 15.84
CA GLN A 862 2.85 9.56 16.59
C GLN A 862 1.64 9.25 15.71
N SER A 863 0.65 8.57 16.28
CA SER A 863 -0.67 8.38 15.66
C SER A 863 -1.75 8.35 16.72
N TYR A 864 -2.94 8.85 16.40
CA TYR A 864 -4.10 8.76 17.27
C TYR A 864 -5.41 8.68 16.48
N ASN A 865 -6.40 8.06 17.10
CA ASN A 865 -7.80 8.05 16.68
C ASN A 865 -8.66 8.54 17.83
N LEU A 866 -9.65 9.39 17.53
CA LEU A 866 -10.67 9.80 18.48
C LEU A 866 -12.04 9.67 17.82
N ALA A 867 -12.93 8.85 18.38
CA ALA A 867 -14.29 8.68 17.94
C ALA A 867 -15.28 9.05 19.05
N LEU A 868 -16.20 9.96 18.73
CA LEU A 868 -17.43 10.20 19.47
C LEU A 868 -18.52 9.30 18.88
N MET A 869 -19.27 8.64 19.75
CA MET A 869 -20.30 7.68 19.37
C MET A 869 -21.60 8.02 20.09
N TYR A 870 -22.71 7.66 19.47
CA TYR A 870 -24.03 7.73 20.06
C TYR A 870 -24.81 6.48 19.65
N ASP A 871 -25.36 5.74 20.62
CA ASP A 871 -26.16 4.55 20.34
C ASP A 871 -27.29 4.45 21.38
N GLN A 872 -28.49 4.88 20.97
CA GLN A 872 -29.68 4.81 21.81
C GLN A 872 -30.99 4.81 21.01
N GLY A 873 -31.87 3.87 21.35
CA GLY A 873 -33.18 3.72 20.73
C GLY A 873 -33.03 3.37 19.25
N LYS A 874 -33.59 4.22 18.37
CA LYS A 874 -33.53 4.01 16.92
C LYS A 874 -32.31 4.66 16.27
N ILE A 875 -31.50 5.42 16.98
CA ILE A 875 -30.42 6.23 16.40
C ILE A 875 -29.06 5.67 16.82
N SER A 876 -28.19 5.46 15.83
CA SER A 876 -26.78 5.16 16.03
C SER A 876 -25.95 6.14 15.19
N ALA A 877 -24.97 6.82 15.79
CA ALA A 877 -24.13 7.78 15.10
C ALA A 877 -22.68 7.70 15.57
N ARG A 878 -21.75 8.10 14.71
CA ARG A 878 -20.33 8.17 15.02
C ARG A 878 -19.69 9.35 14.30
N LEU A 879 -18.72 9.97 14.96
CA LEU A 879 -17.83 10.97 14.39
C LEU A 879 -16.39 10.61 14.82
N ALA A 880 -15.50 10.34 13.87
CA ALA A 880 -14.16 9.84 14.12
C ALA A 880 -13.09 10.69 13.44
N TRP A 881 -12.10 11.12 14.20
CA TRP A 881 -10.90 11.80 13.74
C TRP A 881 -9.72 10.84 13.78
N ASN A 882 -9.10 10.62 12.63
CA ASN A 882 -7.88 9.84 12.48
C ASN A 882 -6.72 10.79 12.20
N TRP A 883 -5.57 10.62 12.86
CA TRP A 883 -4.37 11.42 12.56
C TRP A 883 -3.07 10.64 12.76
N ARG A 884 -2.07 10.94 11.93
CA ARG A 884 -0.69 10.47 12.06
C ARG A 884 0.30 11.60 11.78
N SER A 885 1.44 11.56 12.46
CA SER A 885 2.57 12.44 12.16
C SER A 885 3.23 12.06 10.84
N LYS A 886 4.10 12.93 10.32
CA LYS A 886 4.94 12.65 9.14
C LYS A 886 5.73 11.34 9.27
N ASN A 887 6.05 10.73 8.14
CA ASN A 887 6.92 9.55 8.04
C ASN A 887 7.74 9.57 6.75
N LEU A 888 8.90 8.92 6.80
CA LEU A 888 9.72 8.69 5.61
C LEU A 888 8.98 7.71 4.68
N GLN A 889 8.82 8.07 3.41
CA GLN A 889 8.27 7.17 2.39
C GLN A 889 9.38 6.38 1.72
N ASN A 890 10.42 7.05 1.22
CA ASN A 890 11.58 6.40 0.63
C ASN A 890 12.70 7.40 0.33
N VAL A 891 13.85 6.88 -0.11
CA VAL A 891 14.95 7.63 -0.75
C VAL A 891 15.07 7.15 -2.20
N ASN A 892 15.55 8.02 -3.10
CA ASN A 892 15.76 7.69 -4.52
C ASN A 892 14.50 7.12 -5.20
N VAL A 893 13.39 7.85 -5.08
CA VAL A 893 12.13 7.54 -5.78
C VAL A 893 11.93 8.44 -6.98
N ASN A 894 11.03 8.03 -7.87
CA ASN A 894 10.71 8.75 -9.09
C ASN A 894 10.46 10.26 -8.85
N GLY A 895 10.99 11.08 -9.75
CA GLY A 895 10.91 12.55 -9.66
C GLY A 895 11.76 13.20 -8.57
N THR A 896 12.55 12.43 -7.80
CA THR A 896 13.37 12.97 -6.69
C THR A 896 14.80 12.45 -6.67
N SER A 897 15.32 12.06 -7.83
CA SER A 897 16.74 11.77 -8.02
C SER A 897 17.23 12.22 -9.40
N GLY A 898 18.55 12.41 -9.51
CA GLY A 898 19.19 12.89 -10.72
C GLY A 898 20.72 12.84 -10.63
N GLY A 899 21.37 13.24 -11.72
CA GLY A 899 22.84 13.26 -11.88
C GLY A 899 23.44 14.65 -12.06
N ASP A 900 22.61 15.69 -12.00
CA ASP A 900 22.91 17.08 -12.35
C ASP A 900 23.01 18.00 -11.12
N GLY A 901 23.28 17.44 -9.94
CA GLY A 901 23.46 18.19 -8.70
C GLY A 901 24.76 18.99 -8.70
N THR A 902 24.77 20.10 -7.95
CA THR A 902 25.95 20.95 -7.77
C THR A 902 26.92 20.34 -6.78
N ASP A 903 28.19 20.22 -7.14
CA ASP A 903 29.26 19.80 -6.25
C ASP A 903 29.63 20.91 -5.26
N SER A 904 29.07 20.85 -4.05
CA SER A 904 29.39 21.81 -2.98
C SER A 904 30.50 21.35 -2.04
N ASN A 905 31.22 20.26 -2.36
CA ASN A 905 32.35 19.78 -1.55
C ASN A 905 33.60 20.64 -1.82
N PRO A 906 34.08 21.46 -0.87
CA PRO A 906 35.24 22.33 -1.09
C PRO A 906 36.54 21.58 -1.40
N ALA A 907 36.61 20.29 -1.04
CA ALA A 907 37.76 19.44 -1.33
C ALA A 907 37.67 18.74 -2.70
N SER A 908 36.57 18.89 -3.44
CA SER A 908 36.38 18.23 -4.72
C SER A 908 37.11 18.95 -5.87
N PRO A 909 37.76 18.23 -6.79
CA PRO A 909 38.35 18.83 -8.00
C PRO A 909 37.30 19.41 -8.94
N THR A 910 36.03 19.01 -8.78
CA THR A 910 34.89 19.51 -9.56
C THR A 910 34.00 20.45 -8.77
N PHE A 911 34.51 21.05 -7.68
CA PHE A 911 33.76 22.02 -6.88
C PHE A 911 33.09 23.10 -7.75
N GLY A 912 31.79 23.29 -7.56
CA GLY A 912 30.94 24.21 -8.31
C GLY A 912 30.40 23.66 -9.64
N GLN A 913 30.80 22.47 -10.10
CA GLN A 913 30.24 21.83 -11.30
C GLN A 913 28.90 21.12 -11.00
N HIS A 914 28.13 20.82 -12.04
CA HIS A 914 26.79 20.21 -11.96
C HIS A 914 26.82 18.73 -12.34
N ASN A 915 27.56 17.93 -11.57
CA ASN A 915 27.91 16.56 -11.91
C ASN A 915 27.77 15.57 -10.73
N VAL A 916 27.10 15.97 -9.64
CA VAL A 916 26.89 15.11 -8.46
C VAL A 916 25.53 14.44 -8.52
N ALA A 917 25.48 13.15 -8.20
CA ALA A 917 24.23 12.44 -8.07
C ALA A 917 23.49 12.85 -6.79
N TRP A 918 22.17 13.04 -6.90
CA TRP A 918 21.31 13.43 -5.79
C TRP A 918 20.04 12.58 -5.76
N ALA A 919 19.51 12.39 -4.56
CA ALA A 919 18.32 11.61 -4.26
C ALA A 919 17.71 12.11 -2.96
N LEU A 920 16.61 12.85 -3.06
CA LEU A 920 15.98 13.48 -1.90
C LEU A 920 15.18 12.45 -1.09
N PRO A 921 15.28 12.46 0.25
CA PRO A 921 14.33 11.77 1.09
C PRO A 921 12.92 12.34 0.90
N THR A 922 11.97 11.48 0.57
CA THR A 922 10.56 11.84 0.43
C THR A 922 9.78 11.43 1.66
N TRP A 923 8.88 12.30 2.09
CA TRP A 923 8.11 12.14 3.32
C TRP A 923 6.63 12.35 3.02
N ALA A 924 5.77 11.55 3.63
CA ALA A 924 4.36 11.92 3.76
C ALA A 924 4.26 12.88 4.95
N ASP A 925 3.58 14.01 4.76
CA ASP A 925 3.36 14.99 5.83
C ASP A 925 2.38 14.44 6.89
N GLY A 926 2.27 15.14 8.02
CA GLY A 926 1.21 14.87 8.99
C GLY A 926 -0.16 14.95 8.32
N TYR A 927 -0.97 13.92 8.49
CA TYR A 927 -2.27 13.82 7.84
C TYR A 927 -3.32 13.34 8.84
N GLY A 928 -4.49 13.97 8.80
CA GLY A 928 -5.67 13.48 9.49
C GLY A 928 -6.97 13.88 8.80
N GLN A 929 -8.01 13.08 9.03
CA GLN A 929 -9.32 13.25 8.41
C GLN A 929 -10.43 13.00 9.42
N LEU A 930 -11.56 13.71 9.21
CA LEU A 930 -12.80 13.52 9.95
C LEU A 930 -13.76 12.65 9.13
N ASP A 931 -14.25 11.58 9.73
CA ASP A 931 -15.24 10.68 9.15
C ASP A 931 -16.47 10.62 10.07
N GLY A 932 -17.66 10.40 9.51
CA GLY A 932 -18.90 10.37 10.29
C GLY A 932 -19.93 9.40 9.74
N SER A 933 -20.84 8.97 10.59
CA SER A 933 -22.00 8.15 10.18
C SER A 933 -23.20 8.40 11.08
N ILE A 934 -24.39 8.25 10.51
CA ILE A 934 -25.66 8.27 11.23
C ILE A 934 -26.61 7.24 10.62
N PHE A 935 -27.22 6.43 11.48
CA PHE A 935 -28.14 5.36 11.16
C PHE A 935 -29.42 5.50 11.97
N TYR A 936 -30.54 5.21 11.32
CA TYR A 936 -31.86 5.14 11.90
C TYR A 936 -32.46 3.75 11.66
N ASN A 937 -32.79 3.05 12.75
CA ASN A 937 -33.48 1.76 12.72
C ASN A 937 -34.98 2.01 12.51
N VAL A 938 -35.45 1.79 11.28
CA VAL A 938 -36.87 1.90 10.91
C VAL A 938 -37.68 0.84 11.64
N SER A 939 -37.12 -0.37 11.74
CA SER A 939 -37.63 -1.50 12.53
C SER A 939 -36.45 -2.29 13.10
N ASP A 940 -36.74 -3.37 13.85
CA ASP A 940 -35.70 -4.28 14.36
C ASP A 940 -34.93 -5.02 13.25
N ARG A 941 -35.45 -4.98 12.02
CA ARG A 941 -34.89 -5.67 10.85
C ARG A 941 -34.36 -4.73 9.78
N LEU A 942 -34.78 -3.48 9.76
CA LEU A 942 -34.46 -2.52 8.70
C LEU A 942 -33.78 -1.27 9.28
N SER A 943 -32.59 -0.96 8.79
CA SER A 943 -31.82 0.23 9.16
C SER A 943 -31.43 1.01 7.91
N VAL A 944 -31.52 2.33 7.97
CA VAL A 944 -31.10 3.24 6.90
C VAL A 944 -30.15 4.29 7.47
N GLY A 945 -29.19 4.76 6.69
CA GLY A 945 -28.26 5.78 7.18
C GLY A 945 -27.39 6.39 6.11
N VAL A 946 -26.57 7.34 6.56
CA VAL A 946 -25.57 8.03 5.75
C VAL A 946 -24.22 7.92 6.44
N GLU A 947 -23.20 7.61 5.66
CA GLU A 947 -21.79 7.68 6.04
C GLU A 947 -21.12 8.81 5.25
N ALA A 948 -20.15 9.47 5.85
CA ALA A 948 -19.38 10.53 5.23
C ALA A 948 -17.89 10.35 5.57
N GLN A 949 -17.04 10.47 4.56
CA GLN A 949 -15.59 10.31 4.69
C GLN A 949 -14.90 11.61 4.28
N ASN A 950 -13.81 11.94 4.97
CA ASN A 950 -13.04 13.16 4.74
C ASN A 950 -13.89 14.44 4.78
N LEU A 951 -14.75 14.58 5.79
CA LEU A 951 -15.65 15.72 5.99
C LEU A 951 -14.92 17.08 6.07
N THR A 952 -13.65 17.07 6.47
CA THR A 952 -12.79 18.25 6.55
C THR A 952 -12.11 18.63 5.23
N ASP A 953 -12.33 17.85 4.16
CA ASP A 953 -11.62 18.01 2.87
C ASP A 953 -10.10 18.07 3.06
N SER A 954 -9.59 17.20 3.95
CA SER A 954 -8.17 17.13 4.29
C SER A 954 -7.35 16.71 3.08
N LYS A 955 -6.26 17.44 2.85
CA LYS A 955 -5.35 17.26 1.72
C LYS A 955 -4.15 16.44 2.15
N ALA A 956 -3.84 15.36 1.43
CA ALA A 956 -2.61 14.63 1.68
C ALA A 956 -1.44 15.37 1.03
N ARG A 957 -0.31 15.47 1.74
CA ARG A 957 0.87 16.19 1.25
C ARG A 957 2.10 15.31 1.32
N GLN A 958 2.97 15.48 0.33
CA GLN A 958 4.32 14.98 0.35
C GLN A 958 5.30 16.12 0.51
N LEU A 959 6.38 15.84 1.23
CA LEU A 959 7.50 16.72 1.43
C LEU A 959 8.75 16.08 0.84
N MET A 960 9.65 16.90 0.33
CA MET A 960 11.02 16.52 0.03
C MET A 960 11.94 17.21 1.02
N GLN A 961 12.87 16.45 1.59
CA GLN A 961 13.86 17.00 2.51
C GLN A 961 15.03 17.55 1.71
N GLN A 962 15.38 18.81 1.96
CA GLN A 962 16.53 19.52 1.39
C GLN A 962 17.30 20.28 2.50
N SER A 963 18.47 20.82 2.18
CA SER A 963 19.27 21.67 3.07
C SER A 963 18.49 22.91 3.51
N THR A 964 17.56 23.37 2.67
CA THR A 964 16.57 24.41 2.98
C THR A 964 15.45 23.96 3.92
N GLY A 965 15.43 22.70 4.35
CA GLY A 965 14.39 22.12 5.20
C GLY A 965 13.42 21.23 4.42
N PHE A 966 12.22 21.05 4.97
CA PHE A 966 11.16 20.29 4.29
C PHE A 966 10.41 21.18 3.31
N MET A 967 10.63 20.96 2.01
CA MET A 967 9.90 21.64 0.94
C MET A 967 8.67 20.81 0.56
N GLY A 968 7.58 21.47 0.14
CA GLY A 968 6.42 20.77 -0.40
C GLY A 968 6.76 20.12 -1.74
N ARG A 969 6.55 18.81 -1.86
CA ARG A 969 6.74 18.03 -3.08
C ARG A 969 5.44 17.85 -3.84
N ALA A 970 4.37 17.39 -3.17
CA ALA A 970 3.09 17.14 -3.83
C ALA A 970 1.90 17.35 -2.88
N TRP A 971 0.74 17.70 -3.45
CA TRP A 971 -0.53 17.89 -2.77
C TRP A 971 -1.59 17.06 -3.49
N PHE A 972 -2.31 16.22 -2.76
CA PHE A 972 -3.35 15.34 -3.29
C PHE A 972 -4.69 15.67 -2.68
N VAL A 973 -5.71 15.85 -3.53
CA VAL A 973 -7.08 16.18 -3.13
C VAL A 973 -8.03 15.17 -3.76
N SER A 974 -8.80 14.47 -2.92
CA SER A 974 -9.83 13.51 -3.35
C SER A 974 -11.26 13.93 -2.97
N GLY A 975 -11.40 14.98 -2.15
CA GLY A 975 -12.70 15.51 -1.71
C GLY A 975 -13.41 14.67 -0.64
N PRO A 976 -14.49 15.21 -0.04
CA PRO A 976 -15.40 14.44 0.78
C PRO A 976 -16.21 13.43 -0.03
N ARG A 977 -16.62 12.34 0.61
CA ARG A 977 -17.47 11.29 0.04
C ARG A 977 -18.64 11.01 0.96
N TYR A 978 -19.80 10.72 0.38
CA TYR A 978 -21.04 10.47 1.10
C TYR A 978 -21.69 9.19 0.59
N THR A 979 -22.05 8.29 1.49
CA THR A 979 -22.65 7.00 1.16
C THR A 979 -24.01 6.89 1.82
N ALA A 980 -25.05 6.68 1.03
CA ALA A 980 -26.36 6.30 1.53
C ALA A 980 -26.43 4.78 1.64
N LYS A 981 -26.97 4.27 2.74
CA LYS A 981 -26.96 2.83 3.06
C LYS A 981 -28.29 2.36 3.60
N MET A 982 -28.72 1.19 3.14
CA MET A 982 -29.86 0.44 3.66
C MET A 982 -29.40 -0.96 4.04
N ARG A 983 -29.86 -1.46 5.18
CA ARG A 983 -29.56 -2.80 5.69
C ARG A 983 -30.85 -3.48 6.12
N TYR A 984 -31.02 -4.73 5.71
CA TYR A 984 -32.08 -5.60 6.17
C TYR A 984 -31.49 -6.89 6.75
N SER A 985 -31.78 -7.23 8.01
CA SER A 985 -31.35 -8.49 8.61
C SER A 985 -32.43 -9.07 9.54
N PHE A 986 -32.52 -10.40 9.64
CA PHE A 986 -33.36 -11.09 10.63
C PHE A 986 -32.73 -12.38 11.11
#